data_AF-I9KQD4-F1
#
_entry.id   AF-I9KQD4-F1
#
_cell.length_a   1.000
_cell.length_b   1.000
_cell.length_c   1.000
_cell.angle_alpha   90.00
_cell.angle_beta   90.00
_cell.angle_gamma   90.00
#
_symmetry.space_group_name_H-M   'P 1'
#
loop_
_entity.id
_entity.type
_entity.pdbx_description
1 polymer ?
#
loop_
_entity_poly.entity_id
_entity_poly.type
_entity_poly.pdbx_seq_one_letter_code
_entity_poly.pdbx_strand_id
1 'polypeptide(L)'
;MKKVLIGTTVRQKPEILKEYLLSLKNLKKQNLKVDYCFIDDNVDPVSKSLLKEFKDNDSIIFILDSKKIDIEYIKDSNTHYWNEELVWKVAENKNMILNMANDKGYDFVFFVDSDIVLHPNTLEHLVSLNKDIVSEIFWTKWEKNSIELPQVWLSDQYNLFYKNRERNVTNETISRQIDEFLNLLKVPGVYKVGGVGACVLISRRAILKGVSYDEIYNISLWGEDRHFSIRAVALGFELYVDTHFPAFHIYRDEDLTRLEKYKKYIKKYKNHIFLPGDRIVKKSHNKLTLSMIVRNEASRYLSNVLRQAAQFITNAVIIDDASTDDTENVCKEILKDIPLIYHKNEYSKFSNEIELRKQLWELTISTNPDWILCLDADELFEGKIVKEINNLINQPVYDVIAFRIYDFWNDKQYREDKYWNAHKRYWPMLVRYQPFFEYRWKETPLHCGRFPVNIIELPIMKSNVRIKHFGWAREEDRINKYKRYLALDKEFKYGIKEQYYSILDKNPNLVDWIEEENTESNQSLSLCLITKDEEKNLARCINSVKDIVDEIVVVDTGSKDKTVEIAESFGAKVIHAKWEDDFSKARNIAIENATGDWILFLDADEEIRKDDVSRIRLLLNDDTVEAYIFKFINYGGTNIANGLTEVHYNFRLFRNNGKLKYIYPIHENLRNVEENRLPIFKKADVTILHYGYLLETRIEKNKTEKYIKLISKYLEEHPDDKFQHGNLAVEYYNAKEYHKALKHLLIATKGMNVNSPIATRLIRYLIATYTALKDYDTALKIANDAKAFYIDIPDFKFLEGMIYAEQKRYEKAIEMFKECVAMGEYNGDFITMGGTGSYRAKYMAALCYEKLNKLNDAVREYIEILKENPSYQEVFIKFFDVLIKNEPPEDVYRFFEKHVDTKNPVNNAILAKLYINLGMFEMAKRYIDNINIDIEGLNSLKGSVYLGLKDYKKAIEYFDMEYGKAKEEATYQKVLCYILLKEMDKAKNLLWEISESSDKKLYMTIVGEMKAKFDDIKDSYFALLDLLISLKEFDLYNDVLNLYVNKFSREEYEKYGQLMIKYGLEELAVEAYIRAANLNSQNSEVYRYLAERALEQGMYDEALSLAANAFNIDRIDVDNYVLIYKIYKTIGKHDEAEEIDRMIKEIYPEINLKDRTGLY
;
A
#
# COMPACT_ATOMS: atom_id res chain seq x y z
N MET A 1 -5.41 -17.24 32.02
CA MET A 1 -4.43 -18.12 31.35
C MET A 1 -5.17 -18.89 30.26
N LYS A 2 -4.74 -18.81 29.00
CA LYS A 2 -5.42 -19.50 27.88
C LYS A 2 -5.20 -21.01 28.01
N LYS A 3 -6.24 -21.82 27.77
CA LYS A 3 -6.20 -23.28 27.78
C LYS A 3 -5.97 -23.82 26.37
N VAL A 4 -4.90 -24.59 26.18
CA VAL A 4 -4.55 -25.20 24.90
C VAL A 4 -4.54 -26.72 25.04
N LEU A 5 -5.24 -27.41 24.13
CA LEU A 5 -5.16 -28.86 24.00
C LEU A 5 -4.22 -29.21 22.84
N ILE A 6 -3.11 -29.87 23.11
CA ILE A 6 -2.24 -30.42 22.06
C ILE A 6 -2.74 -31.82 21.72
N GLY A 7 -3.08 -32.07 20.46
CA GLY A 7 -3.72 -33.31 20.02
C GLY A 7 -3.06 -33.98 18.82
N THR A 8 -3.02 -35.31 18.80
CA THR A 8 -2.64 -36.07 17.59
C THR A 8 -3.09 -37.53 17.65
N THR A 9 -3.11 -38.19 16.50
CA THR A 9 -3.02 -39.65 16.39
C THR A 9 -1.56 -40.07 16.45
N VAL A 10 -1.24 -41.15 17.18
CA VAL A 10 0.13 -41.62 17.39
C VAL A 10 0.29 -43.02 16.83
N ARG A 11 1.11 -43.16 15.78
CA ARG A 11 1.56 -44.44 15.22
C ARG A 11 3.00 -44.30 14.75
N GLN A 12 3.97 -44.52 15.64
CA GLN A 12 5.39 -44.25 15.35
C GLN A 12 6.35 -45.28 15.96
N LYS A 13 7.57 -45.33 15.42
CA LYS A 13 8.69 -46.07 16.02
C LYS A 13 9.12 -45.46 17.36
N PRO A 14 9.64 -46.25 18.31
CA PRO A 14 10.02 -45.76 19.63
C PRO A 14 11.02 -44.58 19.61
N GLU A 15 11.96 -44.60 18.67
CA GLU A 15 13.03 -43.60 18.55
C GLU A 15 12.47 -42.23 18.13
N ILE A 16 11.53 -42.21 17.18
CA ILE A 16 10.87 -40.99 16.69
C ILE A 16 9.91 -40.45 17.75
N LEU A 17 9.08 -41.34 18.33
CA LEU A 17 8.10 -40.96 19.34
C LEU A 17 8.76 -40.33 20.57
N LYS A 18 9.91 -40.84 20.99
CA LYS A 18 10.68 -40.28 22.11
C LYS A 18 11.05 -38.81 21.86
N GLU A 19 11.44 -38.47 20.63
CA GLU A 19 11.83 -37.12 20.27
C GLU A 19 10.65 -36.15 20.17
N TYR A 20 9.54 -36.63 19.61
CA TYR A 20 8.27 -35.91 19.63
C TYR A 20 7.84 -35.55 21.06
N LEU A 21 7.74 -36.54 21.95
CA LEU A 21 7.32 -36.35 23.34
C LEU A 21 8.27 -35.41 24.11
N LEU A 22 9.58 -35.53 23.88
CA LEU A 22 10.57 -34.64 24.49
C LEU A 22 10.39 -33.20 24.01
N SER A 23 10.05 -32.97 22.73
CA SER A 23 9.80 -31.63 22.19
C SER A 23 8.59 -30.96 22.85
N LEU A 24 7.50 -31.72 23.07
CA LEU A 24 6.29 -31.23 23.75
C LEU A 24 6.57 -30.82 25.20
N LYS A 25 7.43 -31.57 25.90
CA LYS A 25 7.85 -31.26 27.27
C LYS A 25 8.68 -29.99 27.35
N ASN A 26 9.44 -29.68 26.30
CA ASN A 26 10.35 -28.53 26.26
C ASN A 26 9.69 -27.22 25.79
N LEU A 27 8.41 -27.24 25.41
CA LEU A 27 7.67 -26.03 25.05
C LEU A 27 7.61 -25.05 26.24
N LYS A 28 7.78 -23.76 25.96
CA LYS A 28 7.49 -22.70 26.92
C LYS A 28 5.98 -22.54 27.08
N LYS A 29 5.56 -22.37 28.34
CA LYS A 29 4.15 -22.40 28.76
C LYS A 29 3.83 -21.35 29.83
N GLN A 30 4.67 -20.31 29.97
CA GLN A 30 4.61 -19.34 31.10
C GLN A 30 3.24 -18.69 31.27
N ASN A 31 2.48 -18.53 30.19
CA ASN A 31 1.15 -17.92 30.19
C ASN A 31 0.02 -18.84 29.68
N LEU A 32 0.26 -20.15 29.63
CA LEU A 32 -0.65 -21.13 29.03
C LEU A 32 -0.93 -22.30 29.98
N LYS A 33 -2.18 -22.75 30.02
CA LYS A 33 -2.52 -24.07 30.57
C LYS A 33 -2.53 -25.06 29.41
N VAL A 34 -1.65 -26.05 29.41
CA VAL A 34 -1.51 -27.01 28.31
C VAL A 34 -1.96 -28.38 28.79
N ASP A 35 -2.84 -29.03 28.04
CA ASP A 35 -3.23 -30.42 28.24
C ASP A 35 -3.00 -31.20 26.94
N TYR A 36 -2.96 -32.53 27.00
CA TYR A 36 -2.62 -33.39 25.87
C TYR A 36 -3.73 -34.40 25.56
N CYS A 37 -3.99 -34.66 24.28
CA CYS A 37 -4.88 -35.72 23.82
C CYS A 37 -4.21 -36.58 22.74
N PHE A 38 -3.86 -37.81 23.10
CA PHE A 38 -3.27 -38.76 22.17
C PHE A 38 -4.28 -39.86 21.83
N ILE A 39 -4.46 -40.11 20.54
CA ILE A 39 -5.15 -41.31 20.06
C ILE A 39 -4.08 -42.36 19.76
N ASP A 40 -4.04 -43.43 20.54
CA ASP A 40 -3.07 -44.52 20.39
C ASP A 40 -3.49 -45.43 19.22
N ASP A 41 -2.74 -45.33 18.11
CA ASP A 41 -2.85 -46.21 16.93
C ASP A 41 -1.54 -47.00 16.70
N ASN A 42 -0.70 -47.12 17.74
CA ASN A 42 0.55 -47.85 17.63
C ASN A 42 0.29 -49.37 17.48
N VAL A 43 1.18 -50.02 16.73
CA VAL A 43 1.30 -51.49 16.71
C VAL A 43 2.49 -51.96 17.56
N ASP A 44 3.50 -51.10 17.73
CA ASP A 44 4.71 -51.38 18.50
C ASP A 44 4.46 -51.32 20.02
N PRO A 45 4.75 -52.39 20.79
CA PRO A 45 4.52 -52.40 22.24
C PRO A 45 5.34 -51.38 23.02
N VAL A 46 6.55 -51.03 22.56
CA VAL A 46 7.42 -50.05 23.22
C VAL A 46 6.86 -48.65 23.03
N SER A 47 6.42 -48.31 21.81
CA SER A 47 5.75 -47.02 21.54
C SER A 47 4.48 -46.85 22.38
N LYS A 48 3.69 -47.92 22.56
CA LYS A 48 2.54 -47.90 23.49
C LYS A 48 2.94 -47.61 24.93
N SER A 49 4.04 -48.20 25.40
CA SER A 49 4.56 -47.95 26.75
C SER A 49 5.02 -46.50 26.89
N LEU A 50 5.79 -45.98 25.93
CA LEU A 50 6.28 -44.60 25.92
C LEU A 50 5.15 -43.58 25.99
N LEU A 51 4.06 -43.80 25.25
CA LEU A 51 2.90 -42.93 25.26
C LEU A 51 2.18 -42.95 26.61
N LYS A 52 2.03 -44.12 27.23
CA LYS A 52 1.42 -44.29 28.57
C LYS A 52 2.27 -43.72 29.70
N GLU A 53 3.59 -43.73 29.53
CA GLU A 53 4.55 -43.21 30.51
C GLU A 53 4.77 -41.70 30.41
N PHE A 54 4.29 -41.05 29.33
CA PHE A 54 4.42 -39.61 29.14
C PHE A 54 3.78 -38.85 30.30
N LYS A 55 4.56 -37.92 30.87
CA LYS A 55 4.13 -37.03 31.96
C LYS A 55 4.71 -35.63 31.73
N ASP A 56 3.88 -34.64 31.96
CA ASP A 56 4.22 -33.22 31.92
C ASP A 56 3.61 -32.54 33.14
N ASN A 57 4.38 -31.66 33.80
CA ASN A 57 3.97 -31.07 35.07
C ASN A 57 2.76 -30.14 34.86
N ASP A 58 1.76 -30.22 35.74
CA ASP A 58 0.55 -29.39 35.73
C ASP A 58 -0.39 -29.57 34.50
N SER A 59 -0.18 -30.63 33.71
CA SER A 59 -0.94 -30.98 32.50
C SER A 59 -1.80 -32.24 32.69
N ILE A 60 -3.01 -32.25 32.14
CA ILE A 60 -3.87 -33.44 32.03
C ILE A 60 -3.55 -34.16 30.72
N ILE A 61 -3.47 -35.49 30.76
CA ILE A 61 -3.14 -36.33 29.60
C ILE A 61 -4.30 -37.28 29.33
N PHE A 62 -4.91 -37.16 28.16
CA PHE A 62 -5.94 -38.07 27.66
C PHE A 62 -5.30 -39.03 26.66
N ILE A 63 -5.45 -40.34 26.89
CA ILE A 63 -5.05 -41.39 25.94
C ILE A 63 -6.32 -42.13 25.54
N LEU A 64 -6.68 -42.06 24.26
CA LEU A 64 -7.87 -42.68 23.68
C LEU A 64 -7.44 -43.80 22.74
N ASP A 65 -8.21 -44.87 22.66
CA ASP A 65 -7.96 -45.94 21.68
C ASP A 65 -8.50 -45.53 20.31
N SER A 66 -7.72 -45.75 19.24
CA SER A 66 -8.22 -45.62 17.87
C SER A 66 -9.29 -46.70 17.59
N LYS A 67 -10.32 -46.37 16.78
CA LYS A 67 -11.25 -47.39 16.26
C LYS A 67 -10.46 -48.46 15.47
N LYS A 68 -10.71 -49.74 15.77
CA LYS A 68 -10.04 -50.88 15.13
C LYS A 68 -10.58 -51.09 13.71
N ILE A 69 -9.84 -50.62 12.72
CA ILE A 69 -9.87 -51.14 11.35
C ILE A 69 -8.41 -51.52 11.03
N ASP A 70 -8.18 -52.81 10.77
CA ASP A 70 -6.85 -53.39 10.53
C ASP A 70 -6.42 -53.06 9.09
N ILE A 71 -6.07 -51.79 8.85
CA ILE A 71 -5.66 -51.29 7.54
C ILE A 71 -4.12 -51.26 7.50
N GLU A 72 -3.54 -51.94 6.51
CA GLU A 72 -2.10 -52.02 6.31
C GLU A 72 -1.53 -50.63 5.93
N TYR A 73 -0.63 -50.10 6.76
CA TYR A 73 0.10 -48.86 6.49
C TYR A 73 1.50 -49.21 5.96
N ILE A 74 1.70 -49.06 4.65
CA ILE A 74 2.95 -49.45 3.96
C ILE A 74 3.87 -48.23 3.85
N LYS A 75 5.08 -48.35 4.43
CA LYS A 75 6.16 -47.36 4.35
C LYS A 75 7.42 -48.03 3.81
N ASP A 76 8.05 -47.45 2.80
CA ASP A 76 9.37 -47.86 2.33
C ASP A 76 10.40 -46.72 2.50
N SER A 77 11.65 -46.93 2.04
CA SER A 77 12.72 -45.92 2.13
C SER A 77 12.55 -44.72 1.19
N ASN A 78 11.59 -44.77 0.26
CA ASN A 78 11.34 -43.77 -0.77
C ASN A 78 10.11 -42.91 -0.44
N THR A 79 8.98 -43.48 -0.04
CA THR A 79 7.73 -42.75 0.23
C THR A 79 6.77 -43.49 1.18
N HIS A 80 5.72 -42.80 1.63
CA HIS A 80 4.62 -43.39 2.41
C HIS A 80 3.42 -43.64 1.49
N TYR A 81 2.83 -44.85 1.53
CA TYR A 81 1.64 -45.18 0.75
C TYR A 81 0.38 -44.97 1.60
N TRP A 82 -0.33 -43.88 1.35
CA TRP A 82 -1.61 -43.56 1.99
C TRP A 82 -2.77 -44.10 1.15
N ASN A 83 -3.60 -44.96 1.73
CA ASN A 83 -4.88 -45.33 1.13
C ASN A 83 -6.02 -44.44 1.65
N GLU A 84 -7.15 -44.44 0.95
CA GLU A 84 -8.30 -43.57 1.24
C GLU A 84 -8.92 -43.85 2.63
N GLU A 85 -9.00 -45.11 3.03
CA GLU A 85 -9.54 -45.50 4.34
C GLU A 85 -8.68 -44.96 5.51
N LEU A 86 -7.35 -44.93 5.36
CA LEU A 86 -6.43 -44.36 6.34
C LEU A 86 -6.62 -42.85 6.52
N VAL A 87 -6.81 -42.11 5.42
CA VAL A 87 -7.04 -40.65 5.46
C VAL A 87 -8.30 -40.33 6.27
N TRP A 88 -9.40 -41.03 5.98
CA TRP A 88 -10.67 -40.78 6.68
C TRP A 88 -10.66 -41.26 8.13
N LYS A 89 -9.90 -42.32 8.45
CA LYS A 89 -9.62 -42.71 9.83
C LYS A 89 -8.91 -41.59 10.61
N VAL A 90 -7.90 -40.95 10.01
CA VAL A 90 -7.20 -39.81 10.62
C VAL A 90 -8.15 -38.61 10.80
N ALA A 91 -9.02 -38.35 9.81
CA ALA A 91 -10.04 -37.31 9.91
C ALA A 91 -10.99 -37.53 11.10
N GLU A 92 -11.51 -38.75 11.26
CA GLU A 92 -12.35 -39.12 12.41
C GLU A 92 -11.63 -38.88 13.74
N ASN A 93 -10.38 -39.30 13.85
CA ASN A 93 -9.55 -39.11 15.03
C ASN A 93 -9.32 -37.61 15.36
N LYS A 94 -9.00 -36.79 14.36
CA LYS A 94 -8.88 -35.32 14.51
C LYS A 94 -10.23 -34.72 14.99
N ASN A 95 -11.35 -35.17 14.44
CA ASN A 95 -12.68 -34.70 14.84
C ASN A 95 -13.06 -35.11 16.28
N MET A 96 -12.66 -36.30 16.74
CA MET A 96 -12.82 -36.71 18.14
C MET A 96 -12.10 -35.75 19.10
N ILE A 97 -10.88 -35.32 18.75
CA ILE A 97 -10.09 -34.35 19.54
C ILE A 97 -10.77 -32.98 19.54
N LEU A 98 -11.26 -32.50 18.39
CA LEU A 98 -12.00 -31.23 18.28
C LEU A 98 -13.25 -31.23 19.17
N ASN A 99 -14.04 -32.29 19.13
CA ASN A 99 -15.25 -32.43 19.94
C ASN A 99 -14.92 -32.42 21.44
N MET A 100 -13.90 -33.18 21.85
CA MET A 100 -13.45 -33.18 23.25
C MET A 100 -12.98 -31.79 23.70
N ALA A 101 -12.25 -31.08 22.84
CA ALA A 101 -11.78 -29.74 23.14
C ALA A 101 -12.92 -28.74 23.33
N ASN A 102 -13.96 -28.86 22.50
CA ASN A 102 -15.17 -28.08 22.61
C ASN A 102 -15.88 -28.32 23.95
N ASP A 103 -16.16 -29.58 24.27
CA ASP A 103 -16.88 -30.03 25.48
C ASP A 103 -16.16 -29.61 26.76
N LYS A 104 -14.82 -29.68 26.77
CA LYS A 104 -14.00 -29.34 27.93
C LYS A 104 -13.61 -27.86 28.02
N GLY A 105 -14.06 -27.02 27.10
CA GLY A 105 -13.87 -25.58 27.21
C GLY A 105 -12.46 -25.09 26.89
N TYR A 106 -11.73 -25.71 25.97
CA TYR A 106 -10.40 -25.24 25.55
C TYR A 106 -10.49 -23.99 24.66
N ASP A 107 -9.51 -23.10 24.78
CA ASP A 107 -9.41 -21.87 23.98
C ASP A 107 -8.76 -22.14 22.62
N PHE A 108 -7.86 -23.13 22.55
CA PHE A 108 -7.19 -23.56 21.33
C PHE A 108 -6.99 -25.08 21.30
N VAL A 109 -6.97 -25.66 20.10
CA VAL A 109 -6.45 -27.00 19.80
C VAL A 109 -5.22 -26.86 18.92
N PHE A 110 -4.11 -27.48 19.28
CA PHE A 110 -2.91 -27.53 18.46
C PHE A 110 -2.67 -28.96 17.98
N PHE A 111 -2.91 -29.21 16.69
CA PHE A 111 -2.62 -30.51 16.08
C PHE A 111 -1.15 -30.59 15.70
N VAL A 112 -0.43 -31.58 16.24
CA VAL A 112 1.00 -31.77 16.00
C VAL A 112 1.29 -33.24 15.76
N ASP A 113 1.62 -33.58 14.52
CA ASP A 113 1.90 -34.96 14.10
C ASP A 113 3.07 -35.56 14.89
N SER A 114 3.01 -36.88 15.10
CA SER A 114 3.92 -37.59 16.02
C SER A 114 5.36 -37.80 15.50
N ASP A 115 5.67 -37.27 14.32
CA ASP A 115 7.00 -37.16 13.70
C ASP A 115 7.50 -35.71 13.60
N ILE A 116 6.81 -34.75 14.19
CA ILE A 116 7.19 -33.33 14.20
C ILE A 116 7.85 -32.94 15.52
N VAL A 117 9.05 -32.37 15.46
CA VAL A 117 9.76 -31.81 16.62
C VAL A 117 9.63 -30.30 16.63
N LEU A 118 8.95 -29.78 17.66
CA LEU A 118 8.69 -28.34 17.81
C LEU A 118 9.87 -27.57 18.41
N HIS A 119 9.97 -26.29 18.02
CA HIS A 119 10.86 -25.35 18.69
C HIS A 119 10.26 -24.90 20.04
N PRO A 120 11.06 -24.66 21.10
CA PRO A 120 10.54 -24.33 22.43
C PRO A 120 9.62 -23.10 22.51
N ASN A 121 9.76 -22.14 21.59
CA ASN A 121 8.96 -20.91 21.57
C ASN A 121 7.68 -21.01 20.71
N THR A 122 7.49 -22.11 19.95
CA THR A 122 6.42 -22.22 18.95
C THR A 122 5.04 -21.95 19.54
N LEU A 123 4.68 -22.64 20.64
CA LEU A 123 3.32 -22.59 21.18
C LEU A 123 2.91 -21.20 21.68
N GLU A 124 3.76 -20.55 22.50
CA GLU A 124 3.48 -19.19 23.00
C GLU A 124 3.39 -18.19 21.87
N HIS A 125 4.26 -18.32 20.85
CA HIS A 125 4.26 -17.46 19.69
C HIS A 125 2.96 -17.59 18.90
N LEU A 126 2.57 -18.80 18.48
CA LEU A 126 1.32 -19.02 17.73
C LEU A 126 0.09 -18.50 18.48
N VAL A 127 -0.01 -18.74 19.79
CA VAL A 127 -1.13 -18.25 20.61
C VAL A 127 -1.12 -16.72 20.74
N SER A 128 0.06 -16.09 20.69
CA SER A 128 0.20 -14.63 20.73
C SER A 128 -0.25 -13.94 19.43
N LEU A 129 -0.21 -14.63 18.29
CA LEU A 129 -0.65 -14.10 17.00
C LEU A 129 -2.15 -13.80 16.95
N ASN A 130 -2.92 -14.39 17.87
CA ASN A 130 -4.37 -14.24 17.97
C ASN A 130 -5.12 -14.50 16.65
N LYS A 131 -4.61 -15.47 15.86
CA LYS A 131 -5.24 -15.95 14.63
C LYS A 131 -6.15 -17.13 14.95
N ASP A 132 -7.27 -17.23 14.21
CA ASP A 132 -8.23 -18.30 14.40
C ASP A 132 -7.70 -19.66 13.89
N ILE A 133 -6.96 -19.66 12.77
CA ILE A 133 -6.32 -20.85 12.21
C ILE A 133 -4.92 -20.46 11.72
N VAL A 134 -3.88 -21.04 12.30
CA VAL A 134 -2.48 -20.80 11.91
C VAL A 134 -1.66 -22.09 12.01
N SER A 135 -0.92 -22.40 10.95
CA SER A 135 0.01 -23.55 10.91
C SER A 135 1.44 -23.09 11.17
N GLU A 136 2.20 -23.81 11.99
CA GLU A 136 3.65 -23.61 12.08
C GLU A 136 4.33 -24.35 10.93
N ILE A 137 5.17 -23.66 10.17
CA ILE A 137 5.79 -24.24 8.99
C ILE A 137 6.77 -25.37 9.32
N PHE A 138 6.77 -26.41 8.49
CA PHE A 138 7.86 -27.38 8.42
C PHE A 138 8.07 -27.79 6.96
N TRP A 139 9.23 -28.38 6.70
CA TRP A 139 9.70 -28.65 5.35
C TRP A 139 10.05 -30.12 5.19
N THR A 140 9.70 -30.70 4.04
CA THR A 140 9.84 -32.14 3.80
C THR A 140 10.45 -32.40 2.43
N LYS A 141 11.43 -33.31 2.38
CA LYS A 141 11.87 -33.96 1.15
C LYS A 141 11.13 -35.28 0.97
N TRP A 142 10.02 -35.24 0.26
CA TRP A 142 9.18 -36.43 0.03
C TRP A 142 9.96 -37.54 -0.67
N GLU A 143 10.80 -37.21 -1.66
CA GLU A 143 11.72 -38.14 -2.30
C GLU A 143 13.17 -37.79 -1.93
N LYS A 144 14.08 -38.79 -1.92
CA LYS A 144 15.49 -38.57 -1.53
C LYS A 144 16.21 -37.52 -2.39
N ASN A 145 15.84 -37.40 -3.67
CA ASN A 145 16.48 -36.52 -4.65
C ASN A 145 15.63 -35.28 -5.01
N SER A 146 14.50 -35.03 -4.34
CA SER A 146 13.65 -33.88 -4.61
C SER A 146 14.08 -32.62 -3.85
N ILE A 147 13.58 -31.47 -4.28
CA ILE A 147 13.61 -30.26 -3.46
C ILE A 147 12.74 -30.46 -2.20
N GLU A 148 13.06 -29.69 -1.17
CA GLU A 148 12.27 -29.64 0.05
C GLU A 148 11.06 -28.71 -0.16
N LEU A 149 9.86 -29.16 0.21
CA LEU A 149 8.62 -28.41 0.03
C LEU A 149 7.90 -28.18 1.39
N PRO A 150 7.19 -27.05 1.57
CA PRO A 150 6.51 -26.73 2.82
C PRO A 150 5.12 -27.34 2.87
N GLN A 151 4.56 -27.67 4.02
CA GLN A 151 3.27 -28.37 4.10
C GLN A 151 2.02 -27.53 3.76
N VAL A 152 2.21 -26.25 3.40
CA VAL A 152 1.16 -25.26 3.09
C VAL A 152 1.17 -24.89 1.61
N TRP A 153 0.04 -24.41 1.09
CA TRP A 153 -0.12 -24.11 -0.34
C TRP A 153 -1.05 -22.92 -0.62
N LEU A 154 -1.11 -22.47 -1.87
CA LEU A 154 -1.89 -21.29 -2.31
C LEU A 154 -3.29 -21.62 -2.85
N SER A 155 -3.49 -22.76 -3.53
CA SER A 155 -4.84 -23.20 -3.95
C SER A 155 -4.92 -24.71 -4.27
N ASP A 156 -6.16 -25.24 -4.34
CA ASP A 156 -6.51 -26.56 -4.88
C ASP A 156 -5.68 -27.76 -4.34
N GLN A 157 -5.23 -28.67 -5.21
CA GLN A 157 -4.39 -29.84 -4.88
C GLN A 157 -2.92 -29.45 -4.68
N TYR A 158 -2.65 -28.58 -3.70
CA TYR A 158 -1.29 -28.19 -3.33
C TYR A 158 -0.57 -27.33 -4.39
N ASN A 159 -1.30 -26.43 -5.07
CA ASN A 159 -0.66 -25.49 -5.99
C ASN A 159 0.13 -24.44 -5.20
N LEU A 160 1.41 -24.29 -5.55
CA LEU A 160 2.32 -23.27 -5.00
C LEU A 160 2.29 -21.95 -5.80
N PHE A 161 1.27 -21.76 -6.62
CA PHE A 161 1.04 -20.59 -7.48
C PHE A 161 -0.47 -20.34 -7.58
N TYR A 162 -0.88 -19.13 -7.96
CA TYR A 162 -2.30 -18.81 -8.16
C TYR A 162 -2.77 -19.25 -9.55
N LYS A 163 -3.83 -20.06 -9.59
CA LYS A 163 -4.49 -20.45 -10.84
C LYS A 163 -5.68 -19.54 -11.09
N ASN A 164 -5.57 -18.66 -12.08
CA ASN A 164 -6.67 -17.76 -12.47
C ASN A 164 -7.63 -18.49 -13.41
N ARG A 165 -8.95 -18.33 -13.25
CA ARG A 165 -9.97 -19.14 -13.96
C ARG A 165 -10.01 -18.91 -15.48
N GLU A 166 -9.44 -17.81 -15.97
CA GLU A 166 -9.58 -17.37 -17.38
C GLU A 166 -8.26 -17.17 -18.13
N ARG A 167 -7.09 -17.52 -17.57
CA ARG A 167 -5.79 -17.32 -18.24
C ARG A 167 -4.92 -18.57 -18.25
N ASN A 168 -4.39 -18.90 -19.44
CA ASN A 168 -3.26 -19.82 -19.57
C ASN A 168 -1.99 -19.13 -19.05
N VAL A 169 -1.46 -19.59 -17.92
CA VAL A 169 -0.23 -19.07 -17.33
C VAL A 169 0.97 -19.79 -17.97
N THR A 170 1.93 -19.03 -18.50
CA THR A 170 3.18 -19.60 -19.07
C THR A 170 4.01 -20.32 -18.01
N ASN A 171 4.76 -21.37 -18.40
CA ASN A 171 5.67 -22.09 -17.49
C ASN A 171 6.67 -21.19 -16.76
N GLU A 172 7.16 -20.12 -17.41
CA GLU A 172 8.08 -19.16 -16.79
C GLU A 172 7.40 -18.39 -15.64
N THR A 173 6.16 -17.96 -15.84
CA THR A 173 5.37 -17.28 -14.80
C THR A 173 5.02 -18.22 -13.65
N ILE A 174 4.73 -19.49 -13.93
CA ILE A 174 4.51 -20.52 -12.89
C ILE A 174 5.79 -20.69 -12.06
N SER A 175 6.93 -20.92 -12.71
CA SER A 175 8.22 -21.09 -12.02
C SER A 175 8.54 -19.87 -11.14
N ARG A 176 8.34 -18.66 -11.66
CA ARG A 176 8.55 -17.42 -10.90
C ARG A 176 7.64 -17.33 -9.67
N GLN A 177 6.35 -17.63 -9.80
CA GLN A 177 5.42 -17.59 -8.67
C GLN A 177 5.75 -18.64 -7.60
N ILE A 178 6.16 -19.84 -8.02
CA ILE A 178 6.61 -20.89 -7.10
C ILE A 178 7.84 -20.40 -6.33
N ASP A 179 8.84 -19.86 -7.04
CA ASP A 179 10.05 -19.34 -6.41
C ASP A 179 9.72 -18.19 -5.44
N GLU A 180 8.85 -17.26 -5.82
CA GLU A 180 8.39 -16.17 -4.97
C GLU A 180 7.70 -16.68 -3.71
N PHE A 181 6.77 -17.63 -3.83
CA PHE A 181 6.05 -18.20 -2.69
C PHE A 181 6.99 -18.98 -1.76
N LEU A 182 7.86 -19.83 -2.30
CA LEU A 182 8.83 -20.59 -1.51
C LEU A 182 9.85 -19.66 -0.83
N ASN A 183 10.26 -18.57 -1.48
CA ASN A 183 11.16 -17.59 -0.89
C ASN A 183 10.46 -16.74 0.18
N LEU A 184 9.18 -16.43 0.02
CA LEU A 184 8.37 -15.75 1.03
C LEU A 184 8.33 -16.57 2.33
N LEU A 185 8.05 -17.88 2.22
CA LEU A 185 7.97 -18.78 3.37
C LEU A 185 9.33 -19.06 4.04
N LYS A 186 10.43 -18.69 3.38
CA LYS A 186 11.79 -18.71 3.94
C LYS A 186 12.14 -17.43 4.70
N VAL A 187 11.22 -16.49 4.88
CA VAL A 187 11.44 -15.29 5.70
C VAL A 187 10.56 -15.41 6.94
N PRO A 188 11.06 -15.14 8.16
CA PRO A 188 10.22 -15.12 9.36
C PRO A 188 9.08 -14.11 9.22
N GLY A 189 7.84 -14.61 9.32
CA GLY A 189 6.63 -13.83 9.15
C GLY A 189 5.39 -14.67 9.39
N VAL A 190 4.24 -14.01 9.30
CA VAL A 190 2.92 -14.66 9.33
C VAL A 190 2.26 -14.36 7.99
N TYR A 191 2.08 -15.39 7.17
CA TYR A 191 1.61 -15.23 5.79
C TYR A 191 0.25 -15.89 5.61
N LYS A 192 -0.62 -15.24 4.83
CA LYS A 192 -1.89 -15.84 4.42
C LYS A 192 -1.63 -16.93 3.39
N VAL A 193 -2.27 -18.08 3.53
CA VAL A 193 -2.17 -19.23 2.62
C VAL A 193 -3.56 -19.70 2.18
N GLY A 194 -3.63 -20.50 1.11
CA GLY A 194 -4.88 -21.08 0.63
C GLY A 194 -5.21 -22.43 1.27
N GLY A 195 -4.22 -23.09 1.88
CA GLY A 195 -4.44 -24.29 2.66
C GLY A 195 -3.36 -24.52 3.70
N VAL A 196 -3.76 -25.12 4.81
CA VAL A 196 -2.90 -25.51 5.93
C VAL A 196 -2.89 -27.03 6.02
N GLY A 197 -1.69 -27.60 6.02
CA GLY A 197 -1.47 -29.01 6.34
C GLY A 197 -1.38 -29.25 7.84
N ALA A 198 -0.58 -30.23 8.24
CA ALA A 198 -0.28 -30.54 9.63
C ALA A 198 0.36 -29.38 10.42
N CYS A 199 0.50 -29.57 11.73
CA CYS A 199 1.05 -28.58 12.67
C CYS A 199 0.18 -27.31 12.77
N VAL A 200 -1.13 -27.46 13.02
CA VAL A 200 -2.12 -26.37 12.96
C VAL A 200 -2.74 -26.05 14.32
N LEU A 201 -2.70 -24.77 14.70
CA LEU A 201 -3.39 -24.21 15.86
C LEU A 201 -4.75 -23.65 15.43
N ILE A 202 -5.81 -24.11 16.09
CA ILE A 202 -7.21 -23.80 15.81
C ILE A 202 -7.84 -23.17 17.05
N SER A 203 -8.45 -22.00 16.93
CA SER A 203 -9.11 -21.29 18.03
C SER A 203 -10.46 -21.89 18.37
N ARG A 204 -10.91 -21.64 19.60
CA ARG A 204 -12.27 -21.97 20.06
C ARG A 204 -13.35 -21.38 19.16
N ARG A 205 -13.13 -20.21 18.58
CA ARG A 205 -14.08 -19.58 17.66
C ARG A 205 -14.25 -20.40 16.39
N ALA A 206 -13.15 -20.93 15.82
CA ALA A 206 -13.21 -21.81 14.67
C ALA A 206 -13.93 -23.13 15.01
N ILE A 207 -13.61 -23.72 16.16
CA ILE A 207 -14.26 -24.95 16.65
C ILE A 207 -15.77 -24.75 16.79
N LEU A 208 -16.22 -23.68 17.47
CA LEU A 208 -17.64 -23.39 17.67
C LEU A 208 -18.40 -23.07 16.38
N LYS A 209 -17.69 -22.63 15.34
CA LYS A 209 -18.27 -22.38 14.01
C LYS A 209 -18.39 -23.65 13.16
N GLY A 210 -17.87 -24.79 13.64
CA GLY A 210 -18.03 -26.08 12.98
C GLY A 210 -16.95 -26.40 11.95
N VAL A 211 -15.71 -25.92 12.15
CA VAL A 211 -14.59 -26.51 11.40
C VAL A 211 -14.46 -28.00 11.74
N SER A 212 -14.24 -28.82 10.73
CA SER A 212 -14.04 -30.26 10.88
C SER A 212 -13.14 -30.78 9.76
N TYR A 213 -12.60 -31.98 9.94
CA TYR A 213 -11.82 -32.72 8.94
C TYR A 213 -12.69 -33.68 8.09
N ASP A 214 -14.01 -33.65 8.26
CA ASP A 214 -14.91 -34.56 7.51
C ASP A 214 -14.79 -34.33 6.00
N GLU A 215 -15.09 -35.37 5.23
CA GLU A 215 -15.19 -35.25 3.78
C GLU A 215 -16.27 -34.22 3.37
N ILE A 216 -16.00 -33.53 2.27
CA ILE A 216 -16.97 -32.67 1.59
C ILE A 216 -17.33 -33.42 0.31
N TYR A 217 -18.52 -34.04 0.30
CA TYR A 217 -18.90 -35.05 -0.71
C TYR A 217 -18.87 -34.57 -2.17
N ASN A 218 -18.95 -33.26 -2.42
CA ASN A 218 -18.95 -32.68 -3.77
C ASN A 218 -17.59 -32.13 -4.22
N ILE A 219 -16.51 -32.49 -3.52
CA ILE A 219 -15.13 -32.06 -3.83
C ILE A 219 -14.28 -33.29 -4.13
N SER A 220 -13.62 -33.32 -5.29
CA SER A 220 -12.79 -34.45 -5.74
C SER A 220 -11.32 -34.39 -5.26
N LEU A 221 -11.01 -33.55 -4.27
CA LEU A 221 -9.66 -33.39 -3.76
C LEU A 221 -9.38 -34.47 -2.71
N TRP A 222 -8.29 -35.22 -2.87
CA TRP A 222 -7.91 -36.26 -1.92
C TRP A 222 -7.18 -35.64 -0.70
N GLY A 223 -7.49 -36.04 0.54
CA GLY A 223 -6.76 -35.66 1.77
C GLY A 223 -7.51 -34.73 2.73
N GLU A 224 -7.56 -35.08 4.02
CA GLU A 224 -8.41 -34.48 5.05
C GLU A 224 -8.09 -33.00 5.35
N ASP A 225 -6.81 -32.62 5.31
CA ASP A 225 -6.38 -31.23 5.55
C ASP A 225 -6.90 -30.27 4.47
N ARG A 226 -7.13 -30.77 3.24
CA ARG A 226 -7.71 -29.99 2.14
C ARG A 226 -9.19 -29.70 2.40
N HIS A 227 -9.93 -30.71 2.85
CA HIS A 227 -11.34 -30.55 3.24
C HIS A 227 -11.49 -29.61 4.43
N PHE A 228 -10.62 -29.73 5.43
CA PHE A 228 -10.56 -28.79 6.54
C PHE A 228 -10.31 -27.36 6.07
N SER A 229 -9.28 -27.14 5.25
CA SER A 229 -8.90 -25.82 4.74
C SER A 229 -10.05 -25.16 3.96
N ILE A 230 -10.70 -25.93 3.06
CA ILE A 230 -11.83 -25.43 2.28
C ILE A 230 -13.03 -25.10 3.17
N ARG A 231 -13.36 -25.98 4.12
CA ARG A 231 -14.45 -25.76 5.08
C ARG A 231 -14.20 -24.52 5.93
N ALA A 232 -12.98 -24.35 6.45
CA ALA A 232 -12.60 -23.20 7.23
C ALA A 232 -12.77 -21.89 6.45
N VAL A 233 -12.29 -21.84 5.21
CA VAL A 233 -12.46 -20.67 4.32
C VAL A 233 -13.94 -20.43 4.01
N ALA A 234 -14.72 -21.48 3.72
CA ALA A 234 -16.16 -21.38 3.47
C ALA A 234 -16.94 -20.87 4.70
N LEU A 235 -16.46 -21.15 5.92
CA LEU A 235 -17.00 -20.64 7.18
C LEU A 235 -16.54 -19.21 7.51
N GLY A 236 -15.74 -18.58 6.64
CA GLY A 236 -15.27 -17.21 6.78
C GLY A 236 -13.98 -17.04 7.58
N PHE A 237 -13.21 -18.11 7.78
CA PHE A 237 -11.88 -18.02 8.40
C PHE A 237 -10.79 -17.85 7.35
N GLU A 238 -9.80 -17.03 7.68
CA GLU A 238 -8.56 -16.95 6.92
C GLU A 238 -7.55 -17.96 7.46
N LEU A 239 -6.74 -18.51 6.55
CA LEU A 239 -5.70 -19.48 6.87
C LEU A 239 -4.34 -18.79 6.85
N TYR A 240 -3.54 -19.07 7.87
CA TYR A 240 -2.21 -18.50 8.02
C TYR A 240 -1.15 -19.57 8.22
N VAL A 241 0.08 -19.25 7.84
CA VAL A 241 1.29 -19.98 8.22
C VAL A 241 2.24 -19.04 8.95
N ASP A 242 2.81 -19.50 10.07
CA ASP A 242 3.92 -18.84 10.76
C ASP A 242 5.24 -19.52 10.38
N THR A 243 6.27 -18.71 10.22
CA THR A 243 7.62 -19.16 9.83
C THR A 243 8.71 -18.69 10.81
N HIS A 244 8.35 -18.21 12.00
CA HIS A 244 9.32 -17.68 12.97
C HIS A 244 10.07 -18.79 13.70
N PHE A 245 9.40 -19.92 13.98
CA PHE A 245 9.95 -21.01 14.76
C PHE A 245 9.69 -22.36 14.10
N PRO A 246 10.20 -22.55 12.86
CA PRO A 246 9.82 -23.69 12.02
C PRO A 246 10.07 -25.02 12.74
N ALA A 247 9.11 -25.92 12.62
CA ALA A 247 9.21 -27.25 13.18
C ALA A 247 10.09 -28.16 12.30
N PHE A 248 10.70 -29.17 12.92
CA PHE A 248 11.55 -30.14 12.25
C PHE A 248 10.78 -31.43 12.00
N HIS A 249 10.75 -31.92 10.76
CA HIS A 249 10.00 -33.13 10.40
C HIS A 249 10.94 -34.34 10.26
N ILE A 250 10.66 -35.40 11.02
CA ILE A 250 11.38 -36.68 10.97
C ILE A 250 10.68 -37.61 9.98
N TYR A 251 10.85 -37.36 8.69
CA TYR A 251 10.16 -38.14 7.67
C TYR A 251 10.75 -39.56 7.53
N ARG A 252 12.07 -39.71 7.70
CA ARG A 252 12.79 -40.99 7.59
C ARG A 252 13.84 -41.15 8.69
N ASP A 253 14.31 -42.39 8.91
CA ASP A 253 15.22 -42.72 10.03
C ASP A 253 16.53 -41.91 9.95
N GLU A 254 17.02 -41.57 8.74
CA GLU A 254 18.23 -40.77 8.55
C GLU A 254 18.10 -39.33 9.12
N ASP A 255 16.88 -38.80 9.23
CA ASP A 255 16.63 -37.45 9.76
C ASP A 255 16.90 -37.35 11.27
N LEU A 256 16.95 -38.46 12.01
CA LEU A 256 17.35 -38.48 13.43
C LEU A 256 18.77 -37.93 13.64
N THR A 257 19.68 -38.17 12.69
CA THR A 257 21.05 -37.64 12.76
C THR A 257 21.07 -36.13 12.48
N ARG A 258 20.21 -35.66 11.56
CA ARG A 258 20.04 -34.21 11.28
C ARG A 258 19.41 -33.50 12.47
N LEU A 259 18.44 -34.13 13.13
CA LEU A 259 17.78 -33.60 14.32
C LEU A 259 18.77 -33.35 15.48
N GLU A 260 19.70 -34.27 15.74
CA GLU A 260 20.71 -34.06 16.80
C GLU A 260 21.60 -32.84 16.52
N LYS A 261 21.96 -32.62 15.25
CA LYS A 261 22.69 -31.42 14.82
C LYS A 261 21.85 -30.15 15.01
N TYR A 262 20.58 -30.18 14.62
CA TYR A 262 19.61 -29.09 14.79
C TYR A 262 19.49 -28.67 16.26
N LYS A 263 19.25 -29.62 17.18
CA LYS A 263 19.14 -29.36 18.63
C LYS A 263 20.41 -28.72 19.21
N LYS A 264 21.59 -29.25 18.86
CA LYS A 264 22.88 -28.71 19.34
C LYS A 264 23.07 -27.26 18.93
N TYR A 265 22.63 -26.91 17.72
CA TYR A 265 22.77 -25.57 17.18
C TYR A 265 21.79 -24.57 17.78
N ILE A 266 20.49 -24.89 17.88
CA ILE A 266 19.50 -24.01 18.55
C ILE A 266 19.95 -23.64 19.96
N LYS A 267 20.51 -24.61 20.69
CA LYS A 267 21.01 -24.40 22.04
C LYS A 267 22.20 -23.40 22.08
N LYS A 268 23.06 -23.42 21.05
CA LYS A 268 24.29 -22.63 20.98
C LYS A 268 24.08 -21.22 20.39
N TYR A 269 23.16 -21.06 19.44
CA TYR A 269 23.04 -19.85 18.62
C TYR A 269 21.61 -19.29 18.57
N LYS A 270 21.11 -18.82 19.72
CA LYS A 270 19.72 -18.38 19.92
C LYS A 270 19.21 -17.27 18.99
N ASN A 271 20.11 -16.49 18.39
CA ASN A 271 19.77 -15.35 17.52
C ASN A 271 19.75 -15.69 16.01
N HIS A 272 19.93 -16.97 15.66
CA HIS A 272 19.91 -17.42 14.27
C HIS A 272 18.54 -17.97 13.91
N ILE A 273 18.12 -17.69 12.68
CA ILE A 273 16.89 -18.21 12.09
C ILE A 273 17.24 -19.49 11.33
N PHE A 274 16.47 -20.54 11.56
CA PHE A 274 16.51 -21.74 10.73
C PHE A 274 15.58 -21.56 9.55
N LEU A 275 16.12 -21.75 8.37
CA LEU A 275 15.42 -21.66 7.11
C LEU A 275 15.45 -23.03 6.40
N PRO A 276 14.48 -23.26 5.51
CA PRO A 276 14.43 -24.45 4.64
C PRO A 276 15.74 -24.76 3.93
N GLY A 277 16.02 -26.05 3.75
CA GLY A 277 17.28 -26.56 3.20
C GLY A 277 18.41 -26.63 4.22
N ASP A 278 18.10 -26.82 5.50
CA ASP A 278 19.03 -26.73 6.64
C ASP A 278 19.86 -25.43 6.66
N ARG A 279 19.25 -24.35 6.17
CA ARG A 279 19.89 -23.04 6.08
C ARG A 279 19.77 -22.31 7.40
N ILE A 280 20.78 -21.50 7.70
CA ILE A 280 20.87 -20.73 8.92
C ILE A 280 21.27 -19.30 8.60
N VAL A 281 20.55 -18.37 9.22
CA VAL A 281 20.68 -16.95 8.90
C VAL A 281 20.76 -16.12 10.17
N LYS A 282 21.67 -15.15 10.18
CA LYS A 282 21.82 -14.15 11.23
C LYS A 282 21.30 -12.81 10.72
N LYS A 283 20.34 -12.19 11.43
CA LYS A 283 19.62 -10.98 10.99
C LYS A 283 20.51 -9.74 10.82
N SER A 284 21.61 -9.64 11.56
CA SER A 284 22.49 -8.47 11.55
C SER A 284 23.86 -8.79 12.11
N HIS A 285 24.81 -7.86 11.93
CA HIS A 285 26.19 -7.96 12.43
C HIS A 285 26.88 -9.24 11.95
N ASN A 286 26.66 -9.60 10.69
CA ASN A 286 27.32 -10.75 10.06
C ASN A 286 28.83 -10.52 9.96
N LYS A 287 29.61 -11.55 10.31
CA LYS A 287 31.07 -11.57 10.12
C LYS A 287 31.41 -11.94 8.69
N LEU A 288 32.14 -11.07 8.01
CA LEU A 288 32.68 -11.32 6.68
C LEU A 288 34.15 -11.77 6.78
N THR A 289 34.48 -12.94 6.26
CA THR A 289 35.84 -13.48 6.27
C THR A 289 36.40 -13.50 4.85
N LEU A 290 37.54 -12.82 4.65
CA LEU A 290 38.31 -12.90 3.40
C LEU A 290 39.00 -14.27 3.30
N SER A 291 38.92 -14.89 2.13
CA SER A 291 39.54 -16.18 1.82
C SER A 291 40.33 -16.02 0.52
N MET A 292 41.66 -16.07 0.60
CA MET A 292 42.54 -15.69 -0.51
C MET A 292 43.77 -16.61 -0.62
N ILE A 293 44.23 -16.84 -1.85
CA ILE A 293 45.52 -17.48 -2.14
C ILE A 293 46.43 -16.43 -2.76
N VAL A 294 47.68 -16.36 -2.31
CA VAL A 294 48.69 -15.44 -2.82
C VAL A 294 49.95 -16.21 -3.20
N ARG A 295 50.67 -15.72 -4.22
CA ARG A 295 52.03 -16.15 -4.52
C ARG A 295 52.78 -15.08 -5.32
N ASN A 296 53.83 -14.51 -4.75
CA ASN A 296 54.66 -13.50 -5.41
C ASN A 296 53.87 -12.26 -5.90
N GLU A 297 53.05 -11.70 -5.01
CA GLU A 297 52.12 -10.61 -5.32
C GLU A 297 52.54 -9.26 -4.72
N ALA A 298 53.71 -9.18 -4.07
CA ALA A 298 54.13 -8.00 -3.30
C ALA A 298 54.21 -6.73 -4.16
N SER A 299 54.71 -6.86 -5.39
CA SER A 299 54.89 -5.76 -6.35
C SER A 299 53.78 -5.68 -7.41
N ARG A 300 52.60 -6.26 -7.14
CA ARG A 300 51.44 -6.29 -8.05
C ARG A 300 50.25 -5.56 -7.39
N TYR A 301 49.05 -6.13 -7.47
CA TYR A 301 47.80 -5.47 -7.08
C TYR A 301 47.35 -5.79 -5.64
N LEU A 302 48.02 -6.74 -4.96
CA LEU A 302 47.62 -7.23 -3.64
C LEU A 302 47.42 -6.12 -2.60
N SER A 303 48.31 -5.12 -2.58
CA SER A 303 48.21 -3.99 -1.65
C SER A 303 46.86 -3.26 -1.79
N ASN A 304 46.40 -3.03 -3.02
CA ASN A 304 45.15 -2.33 -3.29
C ASN A 304 43.94 -3.20 -2.92
N VAL A 305 43.99 -4.50 -3.26
CA VAL A 305 42.94 -5.47 -2.94
C VAL A 305 42.74 -5.58 -1.43
N LEU A 306 43.84 -5.75 -0.67
CA LEU A 306 43.78 -5.85 0.78
C LEU A 306 43.31 -4.55 1.45
N ARG A 307 43.74 -3.38 0.97
CA ARG A 307 43.28 -2.08 1.51
C ARG A 307 41.79 -1.85 1.29
N GLN A 308 41.23 -2.29 0.16
CA GLN A 308 39.79 -2.21 -0.05
C GLN A 308 39.05 -3.21 0.83
N ALA A 309 39.48 -4.48 0.83
CA ALA A 309 38.84 -5.52 1.63
C ALA A 309 38.85 -5.18 3.13
N ALA A 310 39.95 -4.62 3.65
CA ALA A 310 40.09 -4.22 5.05
C ALA A 310 39.02 -3.23 5.54
N GLN A 311 38.34 -2.51 4.64
CA GLN A 311 37.26 -1.58 5.00
C GLN A 311 35.97 -2.27 5.44
N PHE A 312 35.78 -3.55 5.09
CA PHE A 312 34.51 -4.25 5.33
C PHE A 312 34.64 -5.71 5.78
N ILE A 313 35.83 -6.29 5.79
CA ILE A 313 36.04 -7.64 6.34
C ILE A 313 36.25 -7.59 7.86
N THR A 314 35.91 -8.69 8.52
CA THR A 314 36.08 -8.88 9.97
C THR A 314 37.20 -9.86 10.31
N ASN A 315 37.53 -10.79 9.41
CA ASN A 315 38.62 -11.74 9.52
C ASN A 315 39.25 -11.94 8.14
N ALA A 316 40.48 -12.44 8.10
CA ALA A 316 41.13 -12.86 6.87
C ALA A 316 41.82 -14.22 7.03
N VAL A 317 41.77 -15.03 5.99
CA VAL A 317 42.51 -16.27 5.82
C VAL A 317 43.25 -16.20 4.49
N ILE A 318 44.58 -16.26 4.57
CA ILE A 318 45.46 -16.17 3.41
C ILE A 318 46.37 -17.39 3.38
N ILE A 319 46.35 -18.14 2.28
CA ILE A 319 47.38 -19.13 1.97
C ILE A 319 48.42 -18.48 1.05
N ASP A 320 49.66 -18.44 1.51
CA ASP A 320 50.83 -18.16 0.67
C ASP A 320 51.35 -19.45 0.05
N ASP A 321 51.17 -19.61 -1.27
CA ASP A 321 51.59 -20.80 -2.01
C ASP A 321 53.08 -20.75 -2.40
N ALA A 322 53.93 -20.63 -1.40
CA ALA A 322 55.39 -20.55 -1.49
C ALA A 322 55.91 -19.28 -2.22
N SER A 323 55.55 -18.09 -1.71
CA SER A 323 56.15 -16.82 -2.13
C SER A 323 57.61 -16.72 -1.75
N THR A 324 58.38 -16.17 -2.69
CA THR A 324 59.81 -15.86 -2.60
C THR A 324 60.09 -14.36 -2.56
N ASP A 325 59.05 -13.53 -2.57
CA ASP A 325 59.12 -12.07 -2.46
C ASP A 325 58.51 -11.57 -1.12
N ASP A 326 58.25 -10.28 -1.03
CA ASP A 326 57.77 -9.60 0.18
C ASP A 326 56.26 -9.76 0.46
N THR A 327 55.59 -10.73 -0.18
CA THR A 327 54.12 -10.90 -0.11
C THR A 327 53.62 -11.08 1.33
N GLU A 328 54.38 -11.80 2.15
CA GLU A 328 54.05 -12.03 3.56
C GLU A 328 53.96 -10.74 4.37
N ASN A 329 54.92 -9.83 4.19
CA ASN A 329 54.94 -8.57 4.92
C ASN A 329 53.80 -7.65 4.46
N VAL A 330 53.53 -7.58 3.16
CA VAL A 330 52.38 -6.82 2.61
C VAL A 330 51.06 -7.27 3.24
N CYS A 331 50.82 -8.58 3.33
CA CYS A 331 49.63 -9.12 3.97
C CYS A 331 49.54 -8.75 5.46
N LYS A 332 50.62 -8.95 6.22
CA LYS A 332 50.64 -8.71 7.67
C LYS A 332 50.54 -7.23 8.05
N GLU A 333 51.17 -6.34 7.28
CA GLU A 333 51.13 -4.91 7.56
C GLU A 333 49.76 -4.29 7.29
N ILE A 334 49.13 -4.62 6.15
CA ILE A 334 47.84 -4.03 5.77
C ILE A 334 46.72 -4.56 6.67
N LEU A 335 46.78 -5.84 7.07
CA LEU A 335 45.76 -6.50 7.89
C LEU A 335 46.11 -6.53 9.39
N LYS A 336 47.06 -5.72 9.86
CA LYS A 336 47.53 -5.75 11.26
C LYS A 336 46.42 -5.60 12.31
N ASP A 337 45.34 -4.89 11.97
CA ASP A 337 44.20 -4.60 12.84
C ASP A 337 43.02 -5.59 12.63
N ILE A 338 43.18 -6.57 11.74
CA ILE A 338 42.17 -7.57 11.39
C ILE A 338 42.71 -8.97 11.78
N PRO A 339 41.94 -9.81 12.49
CA PRO A 339 42.34 -11.19 12.75
C PRO A 339 42.72 -11.94 11.46
N LEU A 340 43.98 -12.37 11.36
CA LEU A 340 44.57 -13.00 10.18
C LEU A 340 45.09 -14.41 10.50
N ILE A 341 44.59 -15.41 9.77
CA ILE A 341 45.25 -16.71 9.63
C ILE A 341 46.10 -16.68 8.36
N TYR A 342 47.42 -16.61 8.52
CA TYR A 342 48.37 -16.66 7.42
C TYR A 342 49.07 -18.02 7.42
N HIS A 343 48.93 -18.78 6.34
CA HIS A 343 49.54 -20.10 6.18
C HIS A 343 50.44 -20.14 4.95
N LYS A 344 51.73 -20.42 5.16
CA LYS A 344 52.71 -20.51 4.07
C LYS A 344 53.01 -21.97 3.74
N ASN A 345 52.78 -22.37 2.50
CA ASN A 345 53.19 -23.67 1.98
C ASN A 345 54.72 -23.68 1.74
N GLU A 346 55.37 -24.81 2.03
CA GLU A 346 56.81 -24.99 1.78
C GLU A 346 57.14 -25.08 0.28
N TYR A 347 56.23 -25.66 -0.49
CA TYR A 347 56.30 -25.80 -1.94
C TYR A 347 54.94 -25.44 -2.55
N SER A 348 54.96 -24.98 -3.80
CA SER A 348 53.71 -24.60 -4.47
C SER A 348 52.86 -25.82 -4.81
N LYS A 349 51.58 -25.75 -4.45
CA LYS A 349 50.55 -26.73 -4.78
C LYS A 349 49.72 -26.36 -6.00
N PHE A 350 50.10 -25.31 -6.73
CA PHE A 350 49.35 -24.79 -7.88
C PHE A 350 49.06 -25.83 -8.98
N SER A 351 49.90 -26.87 -9.14
CA SER A 351 49.65 -27.97 -10.08
C SER A 351 48.46 -28.88 -9.70
N ASN A 352 47.95 -28.74 -8.48
CA ASN A 352 46.80 -29.45 -7.94
C ASN A 352 45.87 -28.45 -7.22
N GLU A 353 45.20 -27.60 -8.01
CA GLU A 353 44.40 -26.47 -7.53
C GLU A 353 43.36 -26.90 -6.49
N ILE A 354 42.75 -28.08 -6.66
CA ILE A 354 41.72 -28.58 -5.75
C ILE A 354 42.24 -28.83 -4.32
N GLU A 355 43.46 -29.34 -4.17
CA GLU A 355 44.07 -29.56 -2.85
C GLU A 355 44.25 -28.21 -2.13
N LEU A 356 44.73 -27.21 -2.87
CA LEU A 356 44.94 -25.86 -2.36
C LEU A 356 43.62 -25.17 -1.99
N ARG A 357 42.56 -25.33 -2.81
CA ARG A 357 41.22 -24.77 -2.53
C ARG A 357 40.55 -25.44 -1.32
N LYS A 358 40.70 -26.77 -1.16
CA LYS A 358 40.22 -27.50 0.03
C LYS A 358 40.96 -27.06 1.30
N GLN A 359 42.28 -26.92 1.24
CA GLN A 359 43.09 -26.40 2.34
C GLN A 359 42.64 -24.98 2.75
N LEU A 360 42.43 -24.09 1.77
CA LEU A 360 41.92 -22.74 2.02
C LEU A 360 40.54 -22.77 2.67
N TRP A 361 39.64 -23.61 2.16
CA TRP A 361 38.28 -23.77 2.68
C TRP A 361 38.29 -24.22 4.15
N GLU A 362 39.07 -25.24 4.49
CA GLU A 362 39.21 -25.77 5.85
C GLU A 362 39.73 -24.71 6.84
N LEU A 363 40.76 -23.96 6.46
CA LEU A 363 41.27 -22.86 7.27
C LEU A 363 40.22 -21.75 7.42
N THR A 364 39.49 -21.44 6.34
CA THR A 364 38.44 -20.41 6.34
C THR A 364 37.31 -20.77 7.28
N ILE A 365 36.75 -21.99 7.19
CA ILE A 365 35.64 -22.42 8.07
C ILE A 365 36.06 -22.53 9.53
N SER A 366 37.36 -22.76 9.82
CA SER A 366 37.89 -22.80 11.19
C SER A 366 37.73 -21.46 11.93
N THR A 367 37.59 -20.35 11.20
CA THR A 367 37.32 -19.01 11.77
C THR A 367 35.86 -18.82 12.22
N ASN A 368 34.98 -19.80 11.97
CA ASN A 368 33.53 -19.70 12.16
C ASN A 368 32.95 -18.46 11.44
N PRO A 369 33.08 -18.38 10.09
CA PRO A 369 32.57 -17.26 9.31
C PRO A 369 31.03 -17.27 9.28
N ASP A 370 30.41 -16.08 9.22
CA ASP A 370 29.00 -15.97 8.83
C ASP A 370 28.93 -15.93 7.29
N TRP A 371 29.77 -15.09 6.67
CA TRP A 371 29.96 -15.01 5.21
C TRP A 371 31.43 -15.17 4.84
N ILE A 372 31.67 -15.80 3.68
CA ILE A 372 32.98 -16.01 3.08
C ILE A 372 33.06 -15.20 1.80
N LEU A 373 34.05 -14.31 1.72
CA LEU A 373 34.42 -13.58 0.51
C LEU A 373 35.66 -14.24 -0.10
N CYS A 374 35.54 -14.79 -1.30
CA CYS A 374 36.68 -15.34 -2.02
C CYS A 374 37.14 -14.38 -3.12
N LEU A 375 38.33 -13.80 -2.93
CA LEU A 375 38.98 -12.89 -3.88
C LEU A 375 40.37 -13.40 -4.24
N ASP A 376 40.74 -13.25 -5.51
CA ASP A 376 42.11 -13.40 -5.96
C ASP A 376 42.91 -12.10 -5.71
N ALA A 377 44.25 -12.19 -5.68
CA ALA A 377 45.15 -11.07 -5.33
C ALA A 377 45.14 -9.90 -6.33
N ASP A 378 44.47 -10.07 -7.47
CA ASP A 378 44.31 -9.12 -8.56
C ASP A 378 42.84 -8.76 -8.84
N GLU A 379 41.92 -9.06 -7.91
CA GLU A 379 40.50 -8.73 -8.01
C GLU A 379 40.10 -7.60 -7.05
N LEU A 380 39.56 -6.51 -7.61
CA LEU A 380 39.12 -5.33 -6.86
C LEU A 380 37.66 -5.02 -7.20
N PHE A 381 36.81 -4.77 -6.20
CA PHE A 381 35.46 -4.27 -6.46
C PHE A 381 35.51 -2.81 -6.94
N GLU A 382 34.48 -2.37 -7.64
CA GLU A 382 34.26 -0.94 -7.82
C GLU A 382 33.88 -0.25 -6.49
N GLY A 383 34.17 1.04 -6.38
CA GLY A 383 34.17 1.78 -5.11
C GLY A 383 32.89 1.71 -4.27
N LYS A 384 31.71 1.62 -4.89
CA LYS A 384 30.41 1.60 -4.19
C LYS A 384 30.22 0.41 -3.24
N ILE A 385 31.04 -0.64 -3.36
CA ILE A 385 30.98 -1.82 -2.49
C ILE A 385 31.07 -1.47 -1.00
N VAL A 386 31.83 -0.42 -0.63
CA VAL A 386 32.07 -0.05 0.77
C VAL A 386 30.76 0.36 1.46
N LYS A 387 29.84 0.98 0.71
CA LYS A 387 28.51 1.38 1.20
C LYS A 387 27.50 0.23 1.13
N GLU A 388 27.61 -0.63 0.12
CA GLU A 388 26.63 -1.68 -0.15
C GLU A 388 26.85 -2.98 0.64
N ILE A 389 28.09 -3.34 0.97
CA ILE A 389 28.45 -4.65 1.50
C ILE A 389 27.66 -5.03 2.76
N ASN A 390 27.38 -4.08 3.65
CA ASN A 390 26.57 -4.31 4.85
C ASN A 390 25.13 -4.70 4.50
N ASN A 391 24.53 -4.09 3.47
CA ASN A 391 23.21 -4.48 3.00
C ASN A 391 23.25 -5.87 2.35
N LEU A 392 24.31 -6.16 1.59
CA LEU A 392 24.51 -7.45 0.92
C LEU A 392 24.61 -8.62 1.91
N ILE A 393 25.34 -8.48 3.03
CA ILE A 393 25.57 -9.60 3.97
C ILE A 393 24.49 -9.74 5.04
N ASN A 394 23.75 -8.66 5.35
CA ASN A 394 22.73 -8.68 6.41
C ASN A 394 21.29 -8.95 5.91
N GLN A 395 21.08 -9.07 4.60
CA GLN A 395 19.79 -9.53 4.07
C GLN A 395 19.51 -11.01 4.42
N PRO A 396 18.26 -11.43 4.68
CA PRO A 396 17.97 -12.77 5.19
C PRO A 396 17.66 -13.83 4.12
N VAL A 397 17.59 -13.45 2.85
CA VAL A 397 17.00 -14.23 1.75
C VAL A 397 18.02 -15.12 1.04
N TYR A 398 19.10 -14.51 0.55
CA TYR A 398 20.12 -15.13 -0.29
C TYR A 398 21.33 -15.59 0.51
N ASP A 399 21.97 -16.66 0.07
CA ASP A 399 23.22 -17.18 0.67
C ASP A 399 24.40 -17.09 -0.29
N VAL A 400 24.15 -16.79 -1.55
CA VAL A 400 25.19 -16.61 -2.56
C VAL A 400 24.99 -15.27 -3.23
N ILE A 401 26.04 -14.47 -3.35
CA ILE A 401 26.00 -13.21 -4.09
C ILE A 401 27.04 -13.28 -5.19
N ALA A 402 26.54 -13.09 -6.41
CA ALA A 402 27.32 -13.18 -7.62
C ALA A 402 27.47 -11.80 -8.27
N PHE A 403 28.65 -11.54 -8.82
CA PHE A 403 29.09 -10.25 -9.36
C PHE A 403 29.58 -10.41 -10.80
N ARG A 404 29.56 -9.34 -11.59
CA ARG A 404 30.18 -9.34 -12.92
C ARG A 404 31.67 -9.03 -12.81
N ILE A 405 32.50 -9.81 -13.50
CA ILE A 405 33.96 -9.63 -13.52
C ILE A 405 34.38 -9.09 -14.88
N TYR A 406 35.23 -8.07 -14.88
CA TYR A 406 35.78 -7.42 -16.06
C TYR A 406 37.29 -7.65 -16.12
N ASP A 407 37.77 -8.30 -17.19
CA ASP A 407 39.18 -8.61 -17.39
C ASP A 407 39.96 -7.38 -17.90
N PHE A 408 40.70 -6.72 -17.02
CA PHE A 408 41.47 -5.52 -17.34
C PHE A 408 42.72 -5.85 -18.15
N TRP A 409 42.97 -5.08 -19.22
CA TRP A 409 44.10 -5.24 -20.13
C TRP A 409 45.19 -4.19 -19.93
N ASN A 410 44.86 -3.11 -19.23
CA ASN A 410 45.73 -2.08 -18.65
C ASN A 410 44.97 -1.42 -17.47
N ASP A 411 45.50 -0.38 -16.85
CA ASP A 411 44.89 0.24 -15.66
C ASP A 411 43.51 0.90 -15.90
N LYS A 412 43.15 1.15 -17.17
CA LYS A 412 41.97 1.94 -17.54
C LYS A 412 40.97 1.19 -18.42
N GLN A 413 41.35 0.08 -19.03
CA GLN A 413 40.56 -0.58 -20.05
C GLN A 413 40.43 -2.08 -19.79
N TYR A 414 39.24 -2.61 -20.00
CA TYR A 414 38.99 -4.04 -20.01
C TYR A 414 38.87 -4.57 -21.43
N ARG A 415 39.16 -5.85 -21.63
CA ARG A 415 39.03 -6.48 -22.94
C ARG A 415 37.63 -7.06 -23.11
N GLU A 416 36.99 -6.77 -24.24
CA GLU A 416 35.74 -7.40 -24.63
C GLU A 416 35.79 -7.91 -26.07
N ASP A 417 35.73 -9.22 -26.25
CA ASP A 417 35.55 -9.82 -27.57
C ASP A 417 34.94 -11.22 -27.47
N LYS A 418 34.97 -11.99 -28.56
CA LYS A 418 34.41 -13.34 -28.66
C LYS A 418 34.89 -14.27 -27.54
N TYR A 419 36.15 -14.17 -27.11
CA TYR A 419 36.76 -15.05 -26.12
C TYR A 419 36.92 -14.39 -24.74
N TRP A 420 36.74 -13.07 -24.66
CA TRP A 420 36.87 -12.26 -23.46
C TRP A 420 35.52 -11.61 -23.13
N ASN A 421 34.65 -12.35 -22.45
CA ASN A 421 33.28 -11.92 -22.15
C ASN A 421 32.81 -12.32 -20.74
N ALA A 422 33.75 -12.42 -19.79
CA ALA A 422 33.47 -12.82 -18.40
C ALA A 422 32.38 -11.97 -17.74
N HIS A 423 32.31 -10.69 -18.07
CA HIS A 423 31.33 -9.73 -17.54
C HIS A 423 29.88 -10.02 -17.99
N LYS A 424 29.66 -10.85 -19.02
CA LYS A 424 28.31 -11.26 -19.45
C LYS A 424 27.69 -12.29 -18.52
N ARG A 425 28.45 -12.81 -17.54
CA ARG A 425 28.02 -13.79 -16.55
C ARG A 425 28.20 -13.25 -15.13
N TYR A 426 27.45 -13.84 -14.21
CA TYR A 426 27.56 -13.56 -12.78
C TYR A 426 28.36 -14.66 -12.10
N TRP A 427 29.37 -14.26 -11.33
CA TRP A 427 30.32 -15.15 -10.68
C TRP A 427 30.15 -15.08 -9.16
N PRO A 428 29.90 -16.20 -8.46
CA PRO A 428 29.75 -16.21 -7.00
C PRO A 428 31.02 -15.74 -6.29
N MET A 429 30.93 -14.69 -5.48
CA MET A 429 32.07 -14.13 -4.71
C MET A 429 31.84 -14.18 -3.21
N LEU A 430 30.57 -14.07 -2.79
CA LEU A 430 30.16 -14.16 -1.40
C LEU A 430 29.30 -15.40 -1.21
N VAL A 431 29.65 -16.21 -0.22
CA VAL A 431 28.87 -17.38 0.19
C VAL A 431 28.65 -17.32 1.71
N ARG A 432 27.39 -17.35 2.15
CA ARG A 432 27.03 -17.56 3.54
C ARG A 432 27.37 -19.00 3.91
N TYR A 433 28.11 -19.16 5.00
CA TYR A 433 28.47 -20.50 5.45
C TYR A 433 27.26 -21.19 6.09
N GLN A 434 26.94 -22.37 5.59
CA GLN A 434 25.83 -23.19 6.03
C GLN A 434 26.37 -24.48 6.67
N PRO A 435 26.35 -24.60 8.01
CA PRO A 435 27.06 -25.67 8.71
C PRO A 435 26.44 -27.07 8.52
N PHE A 436 25.23 -27.14 7.97
CA PHE A 436 24.53 -28.38 7.64
C PHE A 436 24.50 -28.67 6.14
N PHE A 437 25.02 -27.74 5.33
CA PHE A 437 25.14 -27.93 3.90
C PHE A 437 26.37 -28.77 3.59
N GLU A 438 26.19 -29.87 2.85
CA GLU A 438 27.30 -30.71 2.43
C GLU A 438 27.99 -30.09 1.22
N TYR A 439 29.16 -29.49 1.43
CA TYR A 439 29.91 -28.84 0.36
C TYR A 439 30.68 -29.85 -0.50
N ARG A 440 30.32 -29.95 -1.79
CA ARG A 440 30.91 -30.88 -2.76
C ARG A 440 31.80 -30.16 -3.76
N TRP A 441 33.04 -30.64 -3.89
CA TRP A 441 34.00 -30.07 -4.82
C TRP A 441 34.02 -30.81 -6.16
N LYS A 442 34.39 -30.09 -7.23
CA LYS A 442 34.76 -30.71 -8.49
C LYS A 442 36.20 -31.22 -8.39
N GLU A 443 36.35 -32.53 -8.36
CA GLU A 443 37.65 -33.22 -8.17
C GLU A 443 38.49 -33.20 -9.46
N THR A 444 38.87 -32.01 -9.93
CA THR A 444 39.78 -31.83 -11.06
C THR A 444 41.04 -31.06 -10.63
N PRO A 445 42.26 -31.49 -11.02
CA PRO A 445 43.51 -30.81 -10.65
C PRO A 445 43.61 -29.34 -11.12
N LEU A 446 42.82 -28.98 -12.14
CA LEU A 446 42.70 -27.64 -12.70
C LEU A 446 41.21 -27.31 -12.89
N HIS A 447 40.83 -26.03 -12.77
CA HIS A 447 39.47 -25.54 -13.03
C HIS A 447 38.39 -26.20 -12.15
N CYS A 448 38.74 -26.45 -10.87
CA CYS A 448 37.79 -26.94 -9.87
C CYS A 448 36.81 -25.86 -9.38
N GLY A 449 37.13 -24.58 -9.62
CA GLY A 449 36.35 -23.43 -9.18
C GLY A 449 36.81 -22.89 -7.82
N ARG A 450 36.38 -21.66 -7.49
CA ARG A 450 36.72 -20.97 -6.23
C ARG A 450 35.91 -21.45 -5.03
N PHE A 451 34.73 -22.02 -5.28
CA PHE A 451 33.84 -22.58 -4.28
C PHE A 451 33.44 -24.02 -4.63
N PRO A 452 32.93 -24.79 -3.65
CA PRO A 452 32.24 -26.06 -3.90
C PRO A 452 31.16 -25.90 -4.99
N VAL A 453 31.05 -26.84 -5.92
CA VAL A 453 30.20 -26.66 -7.11
C VAL A 453 28.71 -26.62 -6.80
N ASN A 454 28.30 -27.22 -5.68
CA ASN A 454 26.90 -27.30 -5.31
C ASN A 454 26.38 -26.06 -4.59
N ILE A 455 27.19 -25.00 -4.39
CA ILE A 455 26.65 -23.73 -3.85
C ILE A 455 25.51 -23.15 -4.70
N ILE A 456 25.40 -23.57 -5.97
CA ILE A 456 24.29 -23.19 -6.86
C ILE A 456 22.93 -23.73 -6.40
N GLU A 457 22.91 -24.70 -5.49
CA GLU A 457 21.70 -25.22 -4.84
C GLU A 457 21.17 -24.24 -3.77
N LEU A 458 21.99 -23.26 -3.35
CA LEU A 458 21.61 -22.21 -2.42
C LEU A 458 21.02 -21.00 -3.18
N PRO A 459 20.13 -20.20 -2.57
CA PRO A 459 19.58 -19.01 -3.23
C PRO A 459 20.63 -17.95 -3.59
N ILE A 460 20.62 -17.55 -4.87
CA ILE A 460 21.61 -16.63 -5.46
C ILE A 460 20.99 -15.25 -5.71
N MET A 461 21.70 -14.20 -5.28
CA MET A 461 21.48 -12.81 -5.68
C MET A 461 22.49 -12.38 -6.75
N LYS A 462 22.02 -11.58 -7.72
CA LYS A 462 22.87 -10.91 -8.71
C LYS A 462 23.11 -9.48 -8.24
N SER A 463 24.36 -9.11 -7.98
CA SER A 463 24.73 -7.76 -7.54
C SER A 463 24.99 -6.85 -8.73
N ASN A 464 24.56 -5.59 -8.62
CA ASN A 464 24.91 -4.55 -9.59
C ASN A 464 26.33 -3.99 -9.36
N VAL A 465 27.04 -4.43 -8.31
CA VAL A 465 28.45 -4.11 -8.12
C VAL A 465 29.31 -4.94 -9.07
N ARG A 466 30.30 -4.31 -9.68
CA ARG A 466 31.23 -4.90 -10.64
C ARG A 466 32.61 -5.12 -10.02
N ILE A 467 33.34 -6.10 -10.55
CA ILE A 467 34.70 -6.45 -10.14
C ILE A 467 35.67 -6.20 -11.30
N LYS A 468 36.76 -5.50 -11.00
CA LYS A 468 37.92 -5.29 -11.86
C LYS A 468 38.90 -6.44 -11.61
N HIS A 469 39.23 -7.19 -12.64
CA HIS A 469 40.22 -8.27 -12.58
C HIS A 469 41.48 -7.87 -13.35
N PHE A 470 42.52 -7.48 -12.61
CA PHE A 470 43.78 -6.95 -13.14
C PHE A 470 44.79 -8.03 -13.54
N GLY A 471 44.42 -9.31 -13.45
CA GLY A 471 45.29 -10.43 -13.77
C GLY A 471 45.80 -10.47 -15.21
N TRP A 472 45.24 -9.65 -16.10
CA TRP A 472 45.65 -9.52 -17.49
C TRP A 472 46.20 -8.14 -17.84
N ALA A 473 46.32 -7.22 -16.87
CA ALA A 473 46.58 -5.82 -17.14
C ALA A 473 48.05 -5.55 -17.56
N ARG A 474 49.01 -6.30 -17.02
CA ARG A 474 50.43 -6.17 -17.37
C ARG A 474 50.80 -7.13 -18.50
N GLU A 475 51.56 -6.65 -19.48
CA GLU A 475 51.99 -7.46 -20.62
C GLU A 475 52.86 -8.66 -20.21
N GLU A 476 53.76 -8.44 -19.26
CA GLU A 476 54.62 -9.49 -18.69
C GLU A 476 53.79 -10.64 -18.09
N ASP A 477 52.72 -10.31 -17.36
CA ASP A 477 51.81 -11.30 -16.76
C ASP A 477 51.09 -12.12 -17.84
N ARG A 478 50.66 -11.47 -18.94
CA ARG A 478 50.04 -12.15 -20.09
C ARG A 478 51.00 -13.11 -20.78
N ILE A 479 52.25 -12.71 -21.02
CA ILE A 479 53.28 -13.55 -21.63
C ILE A 479 53.56 -14.78 -20.75
N ASN A 480 53.69 -14.57 -19.44
CA ASN A 480 53.95 -15.65 -18.49
C ASN A 480 52.75 -16.62 -18.39
N LYS A 481 51.52 -16.10 -18.29
CA LYS A 481 50.29 -16.91 -18.31
C LYS A 481 50.15 -17.70 -19.61
N TYR A 482 50.42 -17.09 -20.77
CA TYR A 482 50.38 -17.74 -22.08
C TYR A 482 51.34 -18.93 -22.17
N LYS A 483 52.63 -18.72 -21.84
CA LYS A 483 53.65 -19.78 -21.84
C LYS A 483 53.25 -20.93 -20.90
N ARG A 484 52.71 -20.58 -19.74
CA ARG A 484 52.27 -21.55 -18.73
C ARG A 484 51.09 -22.40 -19.21
N TYR A 485 50.05 -21.80 -19.79
CA TYR A 485 48.90 -22.55 -20.29
C TYR A 485 49.28 -23.53 -21.40
N LEU A 486 50.15 -23.13 -22.33
CA LEU A 486 50.65 -24.04 -23.38
C LEU A 486 51.52 -25.18 -22.82
N ALA A 487 52.24 -24.94 -21.72
CA ALA A 487 53.04 -25.99 -21.09
C ALA A 487 52.19 -27.02 -20.34
N LEU A 488 51.11 -26.58 -19.68
CA LEU A 488 50.26 -27.40 -18.82
C LEU A 488 49.10 -28.08 -19.57
N ASP A 489 48.57 -27.46 -20.62
CA ASP A 489 47.42 -27.97 -21.38
C ASP A 489 47.77 -28.13 -22.87
N LYS A 490 48.78 -28.97 -23.14
CA LYS A 490 49.35 -29.18 -24.48
C LYS A 490 48.33 -29.69 -25.52
N GLU A 491 47.31 -30.40 -25.05
CA GLU A 491 46.23 -30.96 -25.89
C GLU A 491 44.96 -30.11 -25.89
N PHE A 492 44.94 -28.97 -25.17
CA PHE A 492 43.75 -28.11 -25.01
C PHE A 492 42.54 -28.87 -24.45
N LYS A 493 42.80 -29.77 -23.50
CA LYS A 493 41.79 -30.62 -22.87
C LYS A 493 40.93 -29.82 -21.88
N TYR A 494 41.46 -28.73 -21.35
CA TYR A 494 40.84 -27.98 -20.27
C TYR A 494 40.42 -26.55 -20.67
N GLY A 495 41.16 -25.89 -21.56
CA GLY A 495 40.86 -24.55 -22.06
C GLY A 495 40.51 -24.49 -23.54
N ILE A 496 40.05 -23.31 -23.99
CA ILE A 496 39.73 -23.06 -25.40
C ILE A 496 41.02 -22.63 -26.11
N LYS A 497 41.46 -23.42 -27.11
CA LYS A 497 42.69 -23.17 -27.88
C LYS A 497 42.76 -21.76 -28.44
N GLU A 498 41.67 -21.28 -29.04
CA GLU A 498 41.60 -19.95 -29.64
C GLU A 498 41.68 -18.84 -28.58
N GLN A 499 41.12 -19.06 -27.39
CA GLN A 499 41.25 -18.12 -26.28
C GLN A 499 42.71 -18.01 -25.83
N TYR A 500 43.43 -19.13 -25.70
CA TYR A 500 44.85 -19.11 -25.33
C TYR A 500 45.68 -18.31 -26.34
N TYR A 501 45.50 -18.54 -27.64
CA TYR A 501 46.20 -17.77 -28.67
C TYR A 501 45.82 -16.29 -28.66
N SER A 502 44.59 -15.95 -28.30
CA SER A 502 44.17 -14.56 -28.19
C SER A 502 44.84 -13.80 -27.04
N ILE A 503 45.46 -14.46 -26.04
CA ILE A 503 46.13 -13.79 -24.91
C ILE A 503 47.20 -12.78 -25.38
N LEU A 504 47.92 -13.11 -26.46
CA LEU A 504 48.99 -12.27 -27.05
C LEU A 504 48.55 -11.61 -28.36
N ASP A 505 47.25 -11.43 -28.56
CA ASP A 505 46.72 -10.67 -29.69
C ASP A 505 47.31 -9.25 -29.71
N LYS A 506 47.76 -8.83 -30.90
CA LYS A 506 48.35 -7.49 -31.10
C LYS A 506 47.30 -6.40 -31.15
N ASN A 507 46.05 -6.73 -31.49
CA ASN A 507 44.96 -5.78 -31.66
C ASN A 507 43.70 -6.21 -30.87
N PRO A 508 43.77 -6.34 -29.53
CA PRO A 508 42.59 -6.69 -28.74
C PRO A 508 41.55 -5.58 -28.78
N ASN A 509 40.26 -5.94 -28.69
CA ASN A 509 39.20 -4.95 -28.51
C ASN A 509 39.14 -4.51 -27.05
N LEU A 510 39.58 -3.28 -26.79
CA LEU A 510 39.64 -2.68 -25.45
C LEU A 510 38.50 -1.69 -25.29
N VAL A 511 37.84 -1.77 -24.14
CA VAL A 511 36.73 -0.89 -23.74
C VAL A 511 37.17 -0.11 -22.51
N ASP A 512 36.97 1.21 -22.53
CA ASP A 512 37.28 2.06 -21.40
C ASP A 512 36.43 1.68 -20.18
N TRP A 513 37.10 1.50 -19.05
CA TRP A 513 36.43 1.30 -17.78
C TRP A 513 35.92 2.63 -17.24
N ILE A 514 34.60 2.73 -17.12
CA ILE A 514 33.93 3.85 -16.46
C ILE A 514 33.42 3.31 -15.12
N GLU A 515 34.09 3.71 -14.05
CA GLU A 515 33.63 3.40 -12.70
C GLU A 515 32.35 4.18 -12.43
N GLU A 516 31.31 3.49 -11.98
CA GLU A 516 30.11 4.13 -11.47
C GLU A 516 30.48 4.72 -10.08
N GLU A 517 31.13 5.88 -10.09
CA GLU A 517 31.43 6.66 -8.89
C GLU A 517 30.12 7.12 -8.26
N ASN A 518 29.59 6.34 -7.31
CA ASN A 518 28.26 6.53 -6.76
C ASN A 518 27.16 6.49 -7.86
N THR A 519 25.99 5.97 -7.53
CA THR A 519 24.76 6.43 -8.20
C THR A 519 24.32 7.77 -7.61
N GLU A 520 25.27 8.69 -7.42
CA GLU A 520 24.98 10.09 -7.68
C GLU A 520 25.30 10.21 -9.16
N SER A 521 24.28 10.40 -9.97
CA SER A 521 24.53 10.80 -11.35
C SER A 521 25.48 11.99 -11.33
N ASN A 522 26.58 11.95 -12.11
CA ASN A 522 27.36 13.16 -12.38
C ASN A 522 26.53 14.21 -13.14
N GLN A 523 25.32 13.87 -13.59
CA GLN A 523 24.36 14.84 -14.07
C GLN A 523 23.74 15.56 -12.87
N SER A 524 23.95 16.87 -12.86
CA SER A 524 23.39 17.76 -11.87
C SER A 524 21.86 17.84 -12.02
N LEU A 525 21.14 17.90 -10.89
CA LEU A 525 19.69 17.95 -10.83
C LEU A 525 19.23 19.25 -10.14
N SER A 526 18.52 20.11 -10.86
CA SER A 526 17.86 21.29 -10.28
C SER A 526 16.41 20.97 -9.91
N LEU A 527 16.02 21.26 -8.67
CA LEU A 527 14.62 21.39 -8.28
C LEU A 527 14.10 22.76 -8.74
N CYS A 528 13.08 22.79 -9.57
CA CYS A 528 12.39 24.01 -9.96
C CYS A 528 10.99 24.06 -9.35
N LEU A 529 10.65 25.21 -8.77
CA LEU A 529 9.37 25.47 -8.10
C LEU A 529 8.84 26.84 -8.56
N ILE A 530 7.51 26.95 -8.71
CA ILE A 530 6.82 28.25 -8.75
C ILE A 530 6.02 28.40 -7.46
N THR A 531 6.03 29.58 -6.85
CA THR A 531 5.39 29.81 -5.55
C THR A 531 4.60 31.11 -5.52
N LYS A 532 3.55 31.10 -4.70
CA LYS A 532 2.82 32.28 -4.23
C LYS A 532 2.04 31.92 -2.96
N ASP A 533 2.45 32.48 -1.82
CA ASP A 533 1.78 32.28 -0.53
C ASP A 533 1.67 30.79 -0.11
N GLU A 534 2.81 30.08 -0.15
CA GLU A 534 2.98 28.63 0.06
C GLU A 534 3.75 28.27 1.35
N GLU A 535 3.76 29.12 2.38
CA GLU A 535 4.55 28.91 3.61
C GLU A 535 4.27 27.56 4.30
N LYS A 536 3.06 27.03 4.13
CA LYS A 536 2.61 25.76 4.75
C LYS A 536 3.14 24.51 4.05
N ASN A 537 3.39 24.59 2.75
CA ASN A 537 3.67 23.42 1.93
C ASN A 537 5.13 23.36 1.47
N LEU A 538 5.73 24.52 1.22
CA LEU A 538 7.05 24.63 0.59
C LEU A 538 8.13 23.82 1.33
N ALA A 539 8.16 23.90 2.66
CA ALA A 539 9.13 23.16 3.46
C ALA A 539 8.96 21.63 3.33
N ARG A 540 7.72 21.13 3.25
CA ARG A 540 7.44 19.70 3.06
C ARG A 540 7.90 19.24 1.68
N CYS A 541 7.54 20.00 0.64
CA CYS A 541 7.93 19.74 -0.74
C CYS A 541 9.46 19.64 -0.87
N ILE A 542 10.18 20.68 -0.44
CA ILE A 542 11.65 20.72 -0.53
C ILE A 542 12.27 19.58 0.28
N ASN A 543 11.83 19.34 1.53
CA ASN A 543 12.38 18.26 2.35
C ASN A 543 12.21 16.87 1.73
N SER A 544 11.20 16.65 0.87
CA SER A 544 10.99 15.35 0.23
C SER A 544 12.09 14.97 -0.77
N VAL A 545 12.82 15.96 -1.30
CA VAL A 545 13.83 15.75 -2.36
C VAL A 545 15.17 16.46 -2.12
N LYS A 546 15.31 17.27 -1.07
CA LYS A 546 16.53 18.07 -0.81
C LYS A 546 17.83 17.24 -0.79
N ASP A 547 17.74 15.97 -0.36
CA ASP A 547 18.91 15.10 -0.23
C ASP A 547 19.38 14.52 -1.58
N ILE A 548 18.63 14.76 -2.66
CA ILE A 548 18.91 14.25 -4.00
C ILE A 548 18.98 15.34 -5.07
N VAL A 549 18.92 16.62 -4.73
CA VAL A 549 19.00 17.73 -5.70
C VAL A 549 20.25 18.56 -5.44
N ASP A 550 20.87 19.08 -6.50
CA ASP A 550 22.12 19.84 -6.43
C ASP A 550 21.86 21.35 -6.38
N GLU A 551 20.70 21.78 -6.88
CA GLU A 551 20.26 23.17 -6.92
C GLU A 551 18.76 23.25 -6.63
N ILE A 552 18.32 24.31 -5.96
CA ILE A 552 16.90 24.64 -5.80
C ILE A 552 16.65 26.04 -6.37
N VAL A 553 15.75 26.14 -7.35
CA VAL A 553 15.32 27.37 -7.99
C VAL A 553 13.84 27.61 -7.67
N VAL A 554 13.55 28.71 -7.00
CA VAL A 554 12.18 29.10 -6.63
C VAL A 554 11.82 30.39 -7.34
N VAL A 555 10.80 30.35 -8.21
CA VAL A 555 10.22 31.57 -8.77
C VAL A 555 9.06 32.02 -7.90
N ASP A 556 9.23 33.14 -7.21
CA ASP A 556 8.18 33.79 -6.43
C ASP A 556 7.41 34.77 -7.30
N THR A 557 6.08 34.59 -7.40
CA THR A 557 5.21 35.45 -8.22
C THR A 557 4.51 36.55 -7.41
N GLY A 558 5.09 36.90 -6.24
CA GLY A 558 4.62 37.96 -5.34
C GLY A 558 3.95 37.43 -4.08
N SER A 559 4.63 36.54 -3.35
CA SER A 559 4.19 36.10 -2.01
C SER A 559 4.21 37.25 -0.99
N LYS A 560 3.31 37.18 -0.02
CA LYS A 560 3.19 38.12 1.10
C LYS A 560 3.40 37.45 2.46
N ASP A 561 3.46 36.13 2.49
CA ASP A 561 3.74 35.32 3.68
C ASP A 561 5.24 34.97 3.77
N LYS A 562 5.60 34.00 4.63
CA LYS A 562 7.00 33.59 4.84
C LYS A 562 7.56 32.67 3.74
N THR A 563 6.89 32.51 2.61
CA THR A 563 7.32 31.61 1.52
C THR A 563 8.76 31.88 1.07
N VAL A 564 9.10 33.16 0.85
CA VAL A 564 10.44 33.56 0.41
C VAL A 564 11.49 33.26 1.48
N GLU A 565 11.22 33.64 2.73
CA GLU A 565 12.12 33.35 3.86
C GLU A 565 12.37 31.85 4.03
N ILE A 566 11.32 31.03 3.86
CA ILE A 566 11.42 29.57 3.93
C ILE A 566 12.29 29.05 2.77
N ALA A 567 12.04 29.48 1.53
CA ALA A 567 12.85 29.10 0.37
C ALA A 567 14.34 29.39 0.60
N GLU A 568 14.65 30.61 1.03
CA GLU A 568 16.03 31.04 1.32
C GLU A 568 16.67 30.21 2.44
N SER A 569 15.89 29.81 3.46
CA SER A 569 16.39 28.96 4.55
C SER A 569 16.84 27.56 4.09
N PHE A 570 16.34 27.08 2.95
CA PHE A 570 16.77 25.85 2.30
C PHE A 570 17.93 26.05 1.31
N GLY A 571 18.48 27.27 1.21
CA GLY A 571 19.52 27.61 0.25
C GLY A 571 19.00 27.76 -1.19
N ALA A 572 17.70 27.97 -1.39
CA ALA A 572 17.13 28.15 -2.72
C ALA A 572 17.52 29.50 -3.34
N LYS A 573 17.75 29.48 -4.66
CA LYS A 573 17.84 30.69 -5.49
C LYS A 573 16.43 31.21 -5.75
N VAL A 574 16.04 32.25 -5.03
CA VAL A 574 14.71 32.89 -5.19
C VAL A 574 14.75 33.94 -6.31
N ILE A 575 13.82 33.83 -7.25
CA ILE A 575 13.66 34.73 -8.39
C ILE A 575 12.30 35.40 -8.28
N HIS A 576 12.28 36.71 -8.13
CA HIS A 576 11.02 37.46 -8.13
C HIS A 576 10.56 37.72 -9.57
N ALA A 577 9.41 37.18 -9.92
CA ALA A 577 8.76 37.40 -11.21
C ALA A 577 7.40 38.08 -11.02
N LYS A 578 7.00 38.91 -11.97
CA LYS A 578 5.65 39.48 -11.97
C LYS A 578 4.66 38.42 -12.45
N TRP A 579 3.55 38.24 -11.75
CA TRP A 579 2.45 37.41 -12.25
C TRP A 579 1.86 38.03 -13.53
N GLU A 580 1.96 37.30 -14.65
CA GLU A 580 1.52 37.74 -15.99
C GLU A 580 0.30 36.97 -16.52
N ASP A 581 -0.51 36.39 -15.63
CA ASP A 581 -1.68 35.58 -16.02
C ASP A 581 -1.31 34.36 -16.89
N ASP A 582 -0.09 33.85 -16.72
CA ASP A 582 0.49 32.75 -17.50
C ASP A 582 1.42 31.94 -16.59
N PHE A 583 1.00 30.73 -16.23
CA PHE A 583 1.80 29.85 -15.38
C PHE A 583 3.05 29.36 -16.14
N SER A 584 2.95 29.10 -17.46
CA SER A 584 4.06 28.56 -18.25
C SER A 584 5.20 29.55 -18.32
N LYS A 585 4.92 30.85 -18.38
CA LYS A 585 5.95 31.90 -18.22
C LYS A 585 6.69 31.77 -16.90
N ALA A 586 5.98 31.64 -15.78
CA ALA A 586 6.62 31.48 -14.47
C ALA A 586 7.46 30.19 -14.39
N ARG A 587 6.95 29.07 -14.93
CA ARG A 587 7.72 27.81 -14.99
C ARG A 587 8.95 27.92 -15.88
N ASN A 588 8.83 28.55 -17.04
CA ASN A 588 9.93 28.74 -17.97
C ASN A 588 11.00 29.69 -17.41
N ILE A 589 10.64 30.69 -16.60
CA ILE A 589 11.62 31.51 -15.87
C ILE A 589 12.45 30.64 -14.91
N ALA A 590 11.83 29.66 -14.24
CA ALA A 590 12.54 28.72 -13.37
C ALA A 590 13.51 27.85 -14.19
N ILE A 591 13.04 27.28 -15.31
CA ILE A 591 13.87 26.48 -16.24
C ILE A 591 15.07 27.30 -16.75
N GLU A 592 14.86 28.54 -17.19
CA GLU A 592 15.90 29.41 -17.73
C GLU A 592 16.96 29.82 -16.70
N ASN A 593 16.65 29.69 -15.42
CA ASN A 593 17.56 30.02 -14.32
C ASN A 593 18.18 28.79 -13.64
N ALA A 594 17.77 27.59 -14.02
CA ALA A 594 18.32 26.33 -13.56
C ALA A 594 19.61 25.99 -14.31
N THR A 595 20.61 25.53 -13.57
CA THR A 595 21.94 25.18 -14.11
C THR A 595 22.18 23.68 -14.19
N GLY A 596 21.32 22.87 -13.57
CA GLY A 596 21.40 21.42 -13.57
C GLY A 596 21.17 20.83 -14.96
N ASP A 597 21.84 19.71 -15.26
CA ASP A 597 21.67 18.93 -16.50
C ASP A 597 20.23 18.39 -16.65
N TRP A 598 19.58 18.12 -15.52
CA TRP A 598 18.18 17.73 -15.41
C TRP A 598 17.41 18.67 -14.51
N ILE A 599 16.11 18.76 -14.77
CA ILE A 599 15.16 19.54 -13.99
C ILE A 599 14.12 18.58 -13.42
N LEU A 600 14.01 18.56 -12.09
CA LEU A 600 12.84 18.06 -11.37
C LEU A 600 11.92 19.24 -11.09
N PHE A 601 10.76 19.28 -11.72
CA PHE A 601 9.80 20.36 -11.54
C PHE A 601 8.66 19.88 -10.63
N LEU A 602 8.51 20.49 -9.46
CA LEU A 602 7.43 20.21 -8.52
C LEU A 602 6.58 21.48 -8.29
N ASP A 603 5.35 21.27 -7.84
CA ASP A 603 4.54 22.34 -7.27
C ASP A 603 4.69 22.31 -5.73
N ALA A 604 4.56 23.47 -5.06
CA ALA A 604 4.89 23.58 -3.63
C ALA A 604 4.02 22.70 -2.71
N ASP A 605 2.85 22.28 -3.18
CA ASP A 605 1.90 21.40 -2.52
C ASP A 605 2.09 19.90 -2.87
N GLU A 606 3.15 19.56 -3.59
CA GLU A 606 3.53 18.19 -3.98
C GLU A 606 4.70 17.67 -3.12
N GLU A 607 4.77 16.34 -2.94
CA GLU A 607 5.96 15.66 -2.43
C GLU A 607 6.18 14.32 -3.15
N ILE A 608 7.43 13.87 -3.21
CA ILE A 608 7.76 12.53 -3.72
C ILE A 608 7.56 11.52 -2.59
N ARG A 609 6.88 10.40 -2.91
CA ARG A 609 6.73 9.28 -1.97
C ARG A 609 8.09 8.79 -1.51
N LYS A 610 8.30 8.74 -0.18
CA LYS A 610 9.60 8.48 0.46
C LYS A 610 10.37 7.28 -0.11
N ASP A 611 9.68 6.18 -0.40
CA ASP A 611 10.30 4.94 -0.91
C ASP A 611 10.76 5.04 -2.38
N ASP A 612 10.31 6.06 -3.11
CA ASP A 612 10.63 6.27 -4.52
C ASP A 612 11.75 7.30 -4.73
N VAL A 613 12.09 8.11 -3.73
CA VAL A 613 13.07 9.23 -3.84
C VAL A 613 14.42 8.75 -4.37
N SER A 614 14.94 7.64 -3.84
CA SER A 614 16.23 7.06 -4.24
C SER A 614 16.27 6.63 -5.71
N ARG A 615 15.12 6.40 -6.34
CA ARG A 615 15.02 5.97 -7.74
C ARG A 615 15.26 7.11 -8.72
N ILE A 616 14.99 8.36 -8.33
CA ILE A 616 15.09 9.54 -9.23
C ILE A 616 16.52 9.72 -9.73
N ARG A 617 17.53 9.61 -8.86
CA ARG A 617 18.95 9.73 -9.28
C ARG A 617 19.37 8.67 -10.29
N LEU A 618 18.77 7.47 -10.25
CA LEU A 618 19.06 6.40 -11.21
C LEU A 618 18.56 6.75 -12.63
N LEU A 619 17.50 7.56 -12.74
CA LEU A 619 16.90 7.95 -14.01
C LEU A 619 17.76 8.95 -14.80
N LEU A 620 18.59 9.75 -14.12
CA LEU A 620 19.38 10.81 -14.74
C LEU A 620 20.45 10.30 -15.71
N ASN A 621 20.81 9.01 -15.62
CA ASN A 621 21.85 8.37 -16.42
C ASN A 621 21.34 7.80 -17.75
N ASP A 622 20.05 7.93 -18.06
CA ASP A 622 19.47 7.42 -19.32
C ASP A 622 19.60 8.47 -20.45
N ASP A 623 20.51 8.22 -21.38
CA ASP A 623 20.76 9.05 -22.56
C ASP A 623 19.73 8.85 -23.69
N THR A 624 18.83 7.87 -23.55
CA THR A 624 17.82 7.56 -24.58
C THR A 624 16.53 8.37 -24.46
N VAL A 625 16.40 9.19 -23.41
CA VAL A 625 15.19 9.97 -23.13
C VAL A 625 15.49 11.45 -22.89
N GLU A 626 14.50 12.28 -23.21
CA GLU A 626 14.46 13.71 -22.91
C GLU A 626 13.66 13.99 -21.63
N ALA A 627 12.72 13.13 -21.25
CA ALA A 627 11.88 13.31 -20.06
C ALA A 627 11.36 11.99 -19.45
N TYR A 628 10.90 12.06 -18.20
CA TYR A 628 10.15 11.03 -17.52
C TYR A 628 8.80 11.55 -17.04
N ILE A 629 7.79 10.69 -17.17
CA ILE A 629 6.48 10.90 -16.56
C ILE A 629 6.40 10.17 -15.22
N PHE A 630 5.94 10.87 -14.18
CA PHE A 630 5.75 10.33 -12.84
C PHE A 630 4.27 10.10 -12.56
N LYS A 631 3.95 9.12 -11.70
CA LYS A 631 2.58 8.82 -11.30
C LYS A 631 2.11 9.84 -10.28
N PHE A 632 0.95 10.44 -10.48
CA PHE A 632 0.30 11.34 -9.52
C PHE A 632 -0.77 10.60 -8.72
N ILE A 633 -0.78 10.84 -7.42
CA ILE A 633 -1.91 10.56 -6.54
C ILE A 633 -2.39 11.90 -5.99
N ASN A 634 -3.49 12.41 -6.54
CA ASN A 634 -4.12 13.64 -6.09
C ASN A 634 -5.06 13.36 -4.91
N TYR A 635 -4.74 13.90 -3.74
CA TYR A 635 -5.64 13.89 -2.58
C TYR A 635 -6.49 15.16 -2.61
N GLY A 636 -7.67 15.14 -3.26
CA GLY A 636 -8.54 16.32 -3.29
C GLY A 636 -10.04 16.14 -3.48
N GLY A 637 -10.80 17.08 -2.89
CA GLY A 637 -12.24 17.28 -3.04
C GLY A 637 -12.90 17.95 -1.82
N THR A 638 -13.87 18.85 -2.05
CA THR A 638 -14.68 19.50 -1.00
C THR A 638 -16.01 18.81 -0.69
N ASN A 639 -16.42 17.81 -1.47
CA ASN A 639 -17.52 16.91 -1.14
C ASN A 639 -17.45 15.61 -1.96
N ILE A 640 -17.85 14.50 -1.33
CA ILE A 640 -17.42 13.13 -1.68
C ILE A 640 -18.10 12.58 -2.95
N ALA A 641 -19.18 13.20 -3.43
CA ALA A 641 -19.76 12.83 -4.72
C ALA A 641 -18.82 13.17 -5.91
N ASN A 642 -17.92 14.17 -5.76
CA ASN A 642 -17.09 14.70 -6.84
C ASN A 642 -15.57 14.74 -6.55
N GLY A 643 -15.12 14.29 -5.37
CA GLY A 643 -13.70 14.24 -5.03
C GLY A 643 -12.97 13.17 -5.82
N LEU A 644 -12.37 13.54 -6.96
CA LEU A 644 -11.61 12.66 -7.84
C LEU A 644 -10.20 12.46 -7.27
N THR A 645 -9.92 11.27 -6.73
CA THR A 645 -8.53 10.79 -6.66
C THR A 645 -8.14 10.44 -8.08
N GLU A 646 -7.67 11.42 -8.85
CA GLU A 646 -7.23 11.19 -10.22
C GLU A 646 -5.82 10.62 -10.21
N VAL A 647 -5.65 9.44 -10.81
CA VAL A 647 -4.32 8.89 -11.09
C VAL A 647 -3.99 9.26 -12.52
N HIS A 648 -2.99 10.11 -12.68
CA HIS A 648 -2.51 10.53 -13.99
C HIS A 648 -0.99 10.55 -14.01
N TYR A 649 -0.42 10.75 -15.19
CA TYR A 649 1.02 10.85 -15.38
C TYR A 649 1.36 12.21 -15.96
N ASN A 650 2.39 12.87 -15.43
CA ASN A 650 2.84 14.16 -15.94
C ASN A 650 4.38 14.22 -16.01
N PHE A 651 4.90 15.02 -16.93
CA PHE A 651 6.32 15.30 -17.09
C PHE A 651 6.81 16.10 -15.89
N ARG A 652 7.64 15.47 -15.07
CA ARG A 652 8.19 16.09 -13.85
C ARG A 652 9.70 16.03 -13.78
N LEU A 653 10.34 15.11 -14.50
CA LEU A 653 11.79 15.03 -14.62
C LEU A 653 12.19 15.12 -16.10
N PHE A 654 13.01 16.09 -16.50
CA PHE A 654 13.38 16.27 -17.90
C PHE A 654 14.75 16.95 -18.08
N ARG A 655 15.35 16.79 -19.26
CA ARG A 655 16.67 17.35 -19.58
C ARG A 655 16.61 18.86 -19.71
N ASN A 656 17.61 19.54 -19.14
CA ASN A 656 17.82 20.97 -19.32
C ASN A 656 18.65 21.24 -20.59
N ASN A 657 18.06 20.97 -21.75
CA ASN A 657 18.74 21.12 -23.05
C ASN A 657 18.35 22.40 -23.81
N GLY A 658 17.58 23.29 -23.19
CA GLY A 658 17.04 24.52 -23.79
C GLY A 658 15.89 24.32 -24.80
N LYS A 659 15.58 23.07 -25.18
CA LYS A 659 14.55 22.75 -26.18
C LYS A 659 13.18 22.46 -25.56
N LEU A 660 13.16 22.06 -24.29
CA LEU A 660 11.95 21.70 -23.57
C LEU A 660 11.39 22.91 -22.81
N LYS A 661 10.17 23.33 -23.16
CA LYS A 661 9.46 24.43 -22.49
C LYS A 661 8.02 24.07 -22.17
N TYR A 662 7.49 24.64 -21.09
CA TYR A 662 6.06 24.59 -20.83
C TYR A 662 5.31 25.52 -21.79
N ILE A 663 4.22 25.02 -22.35
CA ILE A 663 3.29 25.75 -23.23
C ILE A 663 1.90 25.80 -22.61
N TYR A 664 1.09 26.75 -23.08
CA TYR A 664 -0.23 27.16 -22.58
C TYR A 664 -0.16 28.05 -21.33
N PRO A 665 -1.04 29.05 -21.16
CA PRO A 665 -1.01 29.89 -19.96
C PRO A 665 -1.52 29.16 -18.71
N ILE A 666 -2.17 28.02 -18.89
CA ILE A 666 -2.76 27.17 -17.84
C ILE A 666 -2.95 25.74 -18.37
N HIS A 667 -2.93 24.74 -17.48
CA HIS A 667 -2.82 23.32 -17.84
C HIS A 667 -1.63 23.05 -18.77
N GLU A 668 -0.54 23.70 -18.40
CA GLU A 668 0.82 23.63 -18.89
C GLU A 668 1.20 22.23 -19.38
N ASN A 669 1.79 22.15 -20.56
CA ASN A 669 2.40 20.90 -21.04
C ASN A 669 3.85 21.15 -21.44
N LEU A 670 4.73 20.21 -21.10
CA LEU A 670 6.10 20.24 -21.56
C LEU A 670 6.17 19.79 -23.03
N ARG A 671 6.78 20.60 -23.89
CA ARG A 671 7.02 20.28 -25.30
C ARG A 671 8.45 20.56 -25.72
N ASN A 672 8.90 19.79 -26.70
CA ASN A 672 10.06 20.19 -27.51
C ASN A 672 9.58 21.27 -28.50
N VAL A 673 9.94 22.52 -28.23
CA VAL A 673 9.46 23.68 -29.01
C VAL A 673 10.21 23.87 -30.33
N GLU A 674 11.40 23.28 -30.50
CA GLU A 674 12.13 23.32 -31.77
C GLU A 674 11.49 22.39 -32.81
N GLU A 675 11.14 21.18 -32.41
CA GLU A 675 10.58 20.14 -33.29
C GLU A 675 9.04 20.07 -33.23
N ASN A 676 8.43 20.90 -32.38
CA ASN A 676 6.99 20.95 -32.10
C ASN A 676 6.36 19.56 -31.85
N ARG A 677 7.03 18.75 -31.03
CA ARG A 677 6.59 17.40 -30.65
C ARG A 677 6.59 17.21 -29.14
N LEU A 678 6.02 16.09 -28.69
CA LEU A 678 6.22 15.63 -27.32
C LEU A 678 7.70 15.27 -27.09
N PRO A 679 8.20 15.41 -25.85
CA PRO A 679 9.53 14.91 -25.49
C PRO A 679 9.64 13.40 -25.79
N ILE A 680 10.84 12.88 -26.02
CA ILE A 680 11.09 11.43 -25.99
C ILE A 680 11.08 11.01 -24.53
N PHE A 681 10.19 10.11 -24.12
CA PHE A 681 9.99 9.84 -22.70
C PHE A 681 9.81 8.37 -22.33
N LYS A 682 10.05 8.08 -21.06
CA LYS A 682 9.70 6.81 -20.40
C LYS A 682 8.85 7.08 -19.16
N LYS A 683 8.13 6.05 -18.73
CA LYS A 683 7.41 6.02 -17.46
C LYS A 683 8.39 5.63 -16.35
N ALA A 684 8.41 6.41 -15.27
CA ALA A 684 9.18 6.07 -14.08
C ALA A 684 8.26 5.48 -13.00
N ASP A 685 8.77 4.50 -12.25
CA ASP A 685 8.09 3.97 -11.05
C ASP A 685 8.37 4.90 -9.85
N VAL A 686 7.91 6.14 -9.98
CA VAL A 686 8.01 7.22 -8.99
C VAL A 686 6.64 7.86 -8.82
N THR A 687 6.19 7.96 -7.58
CA THR A 687 4.88 8.51 -7.22
C THR A 687 5.02 9.89 -6.57
N ILE A 688 4.28 10.86 -7.10
CA ILE A 688 4.05 12.18 -6.49
C ILE A 688 2.73 12.13 -5.73
N LEU A 689 2.80 12.57 -4.48
CA LEU A 689 1.66 12.77 -3.60
C LEU A 689 1.30 14.26 -3.65
N HIS A 690 0.12 14.58 -4.17
CA HIS A 690 -0.34 15.96 -4.33
C HIS A 690 -1.41 16.28 -3.28
N TYR A 691 -1.11 17.24 -2.39
CA TYR A 691 -1.92 17.56 -1.20
C TYR A 691 -2.75 18.85 -1.35
N GLY A 692 -2.85 19.40 -2.55
CA GLY A 692 -3.39 20.74 -2.84
C GLY A 692 -4.88 20.99 -2.51
N TYR A 693 -5.56 20.09 -1.78
CA TYR A 693 -7.02 20.13 -1.59
C TYR A 693 -7.49 19.66 -0.20
N LEU A 694 -6.61 19.68 0.81
CA LEU A 694 -7.06 19.61 2.20
C LEU A 694 -7.45 21.01 2.67
N LEU A 695 -8.74 21.36 2.45
CA LEU A 695 -9.55 22.43 3.09
C LEU A 695 -10.08 23.55 2.16
N GLU A 696 -11.40 23.78 2.32
CA GLU A 696 -12.25 24.95 2.03
C GLU A 696 -12.83 25.20 0.62
N THR A 697 -14.15 25.04 0.53
CA THR A 697 -15.07 25.39 -0.57
C THR A 697 -15.03 26.85 -1.03
N ARG A 698 -14.56 27.79 -0.21
CA ARG A 698 -14.54 29.23 -0.54
C ARG A 698 -13.34 29.61 -1.43
N ILE A 699 -12.21 28.93 -1.26
CA ILE A 699 -11.00 29.13 -2.07
C ILE A 699 -11.21 28.57 -3.49
N GLU A 700 -11.96 27.48 -3.61
CA GLU A 700 -12.23 26.81 -4.90
C GLU A 700 -13.03 27.67 -5.88
N LYS A 701 -14.07 28.39 -5.43
CA LYS A 701 -14.87 29.26 -6.31
C LYS A 701 -14.02 30.32 -7.00
N ASN A 702 -13.14 30.99 -6.24
CA ASN A 702 -12.25 32.02 -6.80
C ASN A 702 -11.22 31.44 -7.80
N LYS A 703 -10.79 30.19 -7.61
CA LYS A 703 -9.84 29.50 -8.50
C LYS A 703 -10.49 29.13 -9.83
N THR A 704 -11.66 28.51 -9.81
CA THR A 704 -12.39 28.11 -11.03
C THR A 704 -12.74 29.33 -11.89
N GLU A 705 -13.22 30.42 -11.29
CA GLU A 705 -13.50 31.66 -12.04
C GLU A 705 -12.25 32.24 -12.70
N LYS A 706 -11.11 32.24 -12.00
CA LYS A 706 -9.82 32.65 -12.56
C LYS A 706 -9.43 31.76 -13.75
N TYR A 707 -9.56 30.44 -13.62
CA TYR A 707 -9.17 29.48 -14.65
C TYR A 707 -10.05 29.62 -15.91
N ILE A 708 -11.37 29.73 -15.73
CA ILE A 708 -12.31 30.01 -16.82
C ILE A 708 -11.89 31.28 -17.57
N LYS A 709 -11.56 32.36 -16.86
CA LYS A 709 -11.12 33.62 -17.48
C LYS A 709 -9.84 33.46 -18.30
N LEU A 710 -8.82 32.78 -17.76
CA LEU A 710 -7.53 32.58 -18.44
C LEU A 710 -7.68 31.70 -19.69
N ILE A 711 -8.37 30.57 -19.59
CA ILE A 711 -8.56 29.66 -20.72
C ILE A 711 -9.44 30.32 -21.80
N SER A 712 -10.50 31.04 -21.39
CA SER A 712 -11.37 31.75 -22.34
C SER A 712 -10.58 32.80 -23.13
N LYS A 713 -9.72 33.59 -22.46
CA LYS A 713 -8.85 34.56 -23.14
C LYS A 713 -7.90 33.90 -24.14
N TYR A 714 -7.32 32.75 -23.80
CA TYR A 714 -6.47 32.00 -24.73
C TYR A 714 -7.24 31.52 -25.97
N LEU A 715 -8.46 31.00 -25.77
CA LEU A 715 -9.32 30.50 -26.84
C LEU A 715 -9.91 31.60 -27.73
N GLU A 716 -9.91 32.87 -27.31
CA GLU A 716 -10.26 33.99 -28.20
C GLU A 716 -9.26 34.11 -29.36
N GLU A 717 -7.98 33.85 -29.10
CA GLU A 717 -6.91 33.85 -30.11
C GLU A 717 -6.74 32.48 -30.78
N HIS A 718 -7.14 31.40 -30.10
CA HIS A 718 -6.90 30.00 -30.52
C HIS A 718 -8.21 29.16 -30.50
N PRO A 719 -9.24 29.53 -31.28
CA PRO A 719 -10.60 29.01 -31.14
C PRO A 719 -10.78 27.52 -31.47
N ASP A 720 -9.80 26.89 -32.12
CA ASP A 720 -9.84 25.49 -32.51
C ASP A 720 -8.98 24.57 -31.62
N ASP A 721 -8.39 25.10 -30.53
CA ASP A 721 -7.54 24.32 -29.62
C ASP A 721 -8.37 23.35 -28.76
N LYS A 722 -8.51 22.12 -29.25
CA LYS A 722 -9.30 21.07 -28.59
C LYS A 722 -8.84 20.73 -27.17
N PHE A 723 -7.54 20.86 -26.87
CA PHE A 723 -7.01 20.57 -25.54
C PHE A 723 -7.53 21.60 -24.54
N GLN A 724 -7.46 22.88 -24.89
CA GLN A 724 -7.97 23.97 -24.04
C GLN A 724 -9.51 23.99 -23.99
N HIS A 725 -10.20 23.59 -25.06
CA HIS A 725 -11.64 23.32 -24.97
C HIS A 725 -11.96 22.23 -23.95
N GLY A 726 -11.19 21.14 -23.90
CA GLY A 726 -11.36 20.08 -22.90
C GLY A 726 -11.15 20.56 -21.47
N ASN A 727 -10.12 21.37 -21.21
CA ASN A 727 -9.86 21.95 -19.90
C ASN A 727 -10.94 22.96 -19.47
N LEU A 728 -11.36 23.86 -20.38
CA LEU A 728 -12.42 24.82 -20.09
C LEU A 728 -13.75 24.13 -19.79
N ALA A 729 -14.03 23.01 -20.47
CA ALA A 729 -15.18 22.16 -20.17
C ALA A 729 -15.16 21.65 -18.72
N VAL A 730 -14.02 21.16 -18.24
CA VAL A 730 -13.85 20.69 -16.86
C VAL A 730 -14.07 21.83 -15.87
N GLU A 731 -13.55 23.03 -16.14
CA GLU A 731 -13.75 24.19 -15.26
C GLU A 731 -15.22 24.65 -15.25
N TYR A 732 -15.91 24.66 -16.39
CA TYR A 732 -17.35 24.92 -16.41
C TYR A 732 -18.17 23.85 -15.68
N TYR A 733 -17.75 22.58 -15.76
CA TYR A 733 -18.37 21.52 -14.99
C TYR A 733 -18.20 21.76 -13.48
N ASN A 734 -16.99 22.12 -13.04
CA ASN A 734 -16.70 22.47 -11.64
C ASN A 734 -17.48 23.71 -11.18
N ALA A 735 -17.69 24.69 -12.07
CA ALA A 735 -18.56 25.85 -11.84
C ALA A 735 -20.07 25.52 -11.85
N LYS A 736 -20.44 24.26 -12.10
CA LYS A 736 -21.82 23.78 -12.27
C LYS A 736 -22.56 24.41 -13.46
N GLU A 737 -21.83 24.95 -14.43
CA GLU A 737 -22.36 25.50 -15.68
C GLU A 737 -22.41 24.42 -16.77
N TYR A 738 -23.19 23.37 -16.53
CA TYR A 738 -23.16 22.12 -17.31
C TYR A 738 -23.46 22.29 -18.81
N HIS A 739 -24.31 23.24 -19.21
CA HIS A 739 -24.56 23.52 -20.63
C HIS A 739 -23.32 24.10 -21.35
N LYS A 740 -22.56 24.97 -20.68
CA LYS A 740 -21.30 25.49 -21.24
C LYS A 740 -20.25 24.38 -21.27
N ALA A 741 -20.16 23.58 -20.20
CA ALA A 741 -19.29 22.41 -20.17
C ALA A 741 -19.56 21.48 -21.36
N LEU A 742 -20.83 21.13 -21.62
CA LEU A 742 -21.23 20.29 -22.73
C LEU A 742 -20.79 20.86 -24.09
N LYS A 743 -21.03 22.16 -24.33
CA LYS A 743 -20.60 22.83 -25.58
C LYS A 743 -19.11 22.63 -25.84
N HIS A 744 -18.27 22.85 -24.83
CA HIS A 744 -16.81 22.73 -24.97
C HIS A 744 -16.36 21.26 -25.06
N LEU A 745 -17.01 20.32 -24.35
CA LEU A 745 -16.74 18.88 -24.46
C LEU A 745 -17.02 18.34 -25.87
N LEU A 746 -18.12 18.77 -26.50
CA LEU A 746 -18.46 18.34 -27.86
C LEU A 746 -17.42 18.82 -28.88
N ILE A 747 -16.82 20.00 -28.68
CA ILE A 747 -15.72 20.49 -29.52
C ILE A 747 -14.45 19.66 -29.29
N ALA A 748 -14.09 19.42 -28.03
CA ALA A 748 -12.88 18.70 -27.65
C ALA A 748 -12.89 17.22 -28.11
N THR A 749 -14.06 16.57 -28.04
CA THR A 749 -14.22 15.14 -28.38
C THR A 749 -14.44 14.88 -29.87
N LYS A 750 -14.73 15.91 -30.69
CA LYS A 750 -14.98 15.76 -32.13
C LYS A 750 -13.74 15.23 -32.85
N GLY A 751 -13.83 14.03 -33.41
CA GLY A 751 -12.72 13.37 -34.14
C GLY A 751 -11.52 13.04 -33.25
N MET A 752 -11.75 12.90 -31.94
CA MET A 752 -10.72 12.51 -30.98
C MET A 752 -10.25 11.07 -31.24
N ASN A 753 -8.95 10.82 -31.06
CA ASN A 753 -8.41 9.46 -31.06
C ASN A 753 -8.76 8.78 -29.74
N VAL A 754 -9.59 7.74 -29.80
CA VAL A 754 -10.01 6.95 -28.63
C VAL A 754 -8.85 6.24 -27.92
N ASN A 755 -7.74 5.98 -28.61
CA ASN A 755 -6.56 5.37 -27.99
C ASN A 755 -5.68 6.40 -27.25
N SER A 756 -6.07 7.69 -27.22
CA SER A 756 -5.32 8.72 -26.49
C SER A 756 -5.58 8.62 -24.98
N PRO A 757 -4.56 8.72 -24.11
CA PRO A 757 -4.74 8.72 -22.65
C PRO A 757 -5.77 9.73 -22.13
N ILE A 758 -5.93 10.87 -22.80
CA ILE A 758 -6.90 11.91 -22.42
C ILE A 758 -8.35 11.59 -22.80
N ALA A 759 -8.56 10.63 -23.71
CA ALA A 759 -9.88 10.28 -24.21
C ALA A 759 -10.78 9.78 -23.08
N THR A 760 -10.26 8.94 -22.19
CA THR A 760 -11.02 8.40 -21.06
C THR A 760 -11.50 9.52 -20.14
N ARG A 761 -10.64 10.50 -19.83
CA ARG A 761 -11.01 11.67 -19.03
C ARG A 761 -12.14 12.47 -19.67
N LEU A 762 -12.04 12.82 -20.96
CA LEU A 762 -13.08 13.62 -21.63
C LEU A 762 -14.42 12.88 -21.73
N ILE A 763 -14.39 11.57 -21.99
CA ILE A 763 -15.60 10.74 -22.03
C ILE A 763 -16.25 10.67 -20.64
N ARG A 764 -15.46 10.53 -19.56
CA ARG A 764 -15.99 10.59 -18.18
C ARG A 764 -16.72 11.89 -17.89
N TYR A 765 -16.12 13.04 -18.23
CA TYR A 765 -16.77 14.34 -18.06
C TYR A 765 -17.99 14.51 -18.96
N LEU A 766 -18.01 13.93 -20.16
CA LEU A 766 -19.18 13.94 -21.03
C LEU A 766 -20.35 13.16 -20.40
N ILE A 767 -20.09 11.95 -19.90
CA ILE A 767 -21.08 11.15 -19.16
C ILE A 767 -21.58 11.95 -17.95
N ALA A 768 -20.67 12.44 -17.10
CA ALA A 768 -21.02 13.18 -15.89
C ALA A 768 -21.81 14.47 -16.18
N THR A 769 -21.51 15.16 -17.29
CA THR A 769 -22.24 16.37 -17.71
C THR A 769 -23.66 16.02 -18.15
N TYR A 770 -23.85 14.96 -18.95
CA TYR A 770 -25.20 14.51 -19.32
C TYR A 770 -25.99 14.01 -18.12
N THR A 771 -25.34 13.30 -17.17
CA THR A 771 -25.96 12.93 -15.90
C THR A 771 -26.42 14.15 -15.11
N ALA A 772 -25.58 15.18 -14.98
CA ALA A 772 -25.93 16.42 -14.28
C ALA A 772 -27.06 17.21 -14.98
N LEU A 773 -27.16 17.10 -16.31
CA LEU A 773 -28.27 17.63 -17.10
C LEU A 773 -29.53 16.76 -17.08
N LYS A 774 -29.52 15.65 -16.32
CA LYS A 774 -30.59 14.64 -16.23
C LYS A 774 -30.94 13.95 -17.56
N ASP A 775 -30.04 13.99 -18.56
CA ASP A 775 -30.15 13.24 -19.81
C ASP A 775 -29.48 11.86 -19.62
N TYR A 776 -30.15 11.03 -18.83
CA TYR A 776 -29.62 9.74 -18.40
C TYR A 776 -29.49 8.74 -19.55
N ASP A 777 -30.37 8.80 -20.56
CA ASP A 777 -30.33 7.90 -21.71
C ASP A 777 -29.07 8.13 -22.55
N THR A 778 -28.73 9.39 -22.82
CA THR A 778 -27.49 9.73 -23.53
C THR A 778 -26.27 9.37 -22.69
N ALA A 779 -26.29 9.64 -21.38
CA ALA A 779 -25.21 9.28 -20.46
C ALA A 779 -24.97 7.75 -20.43
N LEU A 780 -26.03 6.94 -20.29
CA LEU A 780 -25.94 5.48 -20.29
C LEU A 780 -25.48 4.93 -21.63
N LYS A 781 -25.94 5.50 -22.75
CA LYS A 781 -25.47 5.11 -24.09
C LYS A 781 -23.96 5.33 -24.22
N ILE A 782 -23.47 6.51 -23.85
CA ILE A 782 -22.03 6.82 -23.92
C ILE A 782 -21.23 5.91 -22.98
N ALA A 783 -21.73 5.64 -21.76
CA ALA A 783 -21.10 4.72 -20.83
C ALA A 783 -21.02 3.29 -21.40
N ASN A 784 -22.09 2.80 -22.05
CA ASN A 784 -22.12 1.49 -22.69
C ASN A 784 -21.14 1.39 -23.87
N ASP A 785 -21.13 2.40 -24.75
CA ASP A 785 -20.20 2.47 -25.88
C ASP A 785 -18.74 2.51 -25.38
N ALA A 786 -18.47 3.26 -24.30
CA ALA A 786 -17.15 3.34 -23.68
C ALA A 786 -16.72 1.99 -23.07
N LYS A 787 -17.58 1.30 -22.33
CA LYS A 787 -17.27 -0.04 -21.78
C LYS A 787 -16.93 -1.07 -22.87
N ALA A 788 -17.57 -0.98 -24.04
CA ALA A 788 -17.28 -1.86 -25.16
C ALA A 788 -15.86 -1.63 -25.74
N PHE A 789 -15.33 -0.41 -25.65
CA PHE A 789 -13.98 -0.06 -26.10
C PHE A 789 -12.91 -0.22 -25.01
N TYR A 790 -13.22 0.11 -23.76
CA TYR A 790 -12.28 0.14 -22.63
C TYR A 790 -12.63 -0.93 -21.60
N ILE A 791 -12.50 -2.20 -22.00
CA ILE A 791 -13.06 -3.34 -21.26
C ILE A 791 -12.43 -3.57 -19.88
N ASP A 792 -11.19 -3.13 -19.68
CA ASP A 792 -10.42 -3.28 -18.45
C ASP A 792 -10.38 -2.01 -17.58
N ILE A 793 -11.12 -0.97 -17.96
CA ILE A 793 -11.21 0.28 -17.21
C ILE A 793 -12.53 0.31 -16.41
N PRO A 794 -12.48 0.17 -15.06
CA PRO A 794 -13.69 0.13 -14.23
C PRO A 794 -14.47 1.45 -14.20
N ASP A 795 -13.86 2.58 -14.56
CA ASP A 795 -14.48 3.91 -14.49
C ASP A 795 -15.83 4.01 -15.20
N PHE A 796 -15.98 3.44 -16.40
CA PHE A 796 -17.21 3.58 -17.17
C PHE A 796 -18.35 2.74 -16.60
N LYS A 797 -18.03 1.59 -16.01
CA LYS A 797 -18.96 0.77 -15.23
C LYS A 797 -19.33 1.47 -13.92
N PHE A 798 -18.35 2.11 -13.28
CA PHE A 798 -18.59 2.91 -12.08
C PHE A 798 -19.53 4.08 -12.37
N LEU A 799 -19.30 4.82 -13.46
CA LEU A 799 -20.18 5.92 -13.88
C LEU A 799 -21.58 5.43 -14.26
N GLU A 800 -21.72 4.25 -14.86
CA GLU A 800 -23.03 3.62 -15.04
C GLU A 800 -23.73 3.39 -13.69
N GLY A 801 -23.01 2.86 -12.70
CA GLY A 801 -23.51 2.72 -11.32
C GLY A 801 -23.93 4.06 -10.70
N MET A 802 -23.15 5.12 -10.91
CA MET A 802 -23.49 6.48 -10.47
C MET A 802 -24.77 6.98 -11.12
N ILE A 803 -24.97 6.75 -12.43
CA ILE A 803 -26.22 7.12 -13.11
C ILE A 803 -27.41 6.40 -12.49
N TYR A 804 -27.30 5.09 -12.24
CA TYR A 804 -28.36 4.35 -11.57
C TYR A 804 -28.62 4.85 -10.14
N ALA A 805 -27.57 5.23 -9.40
CA ALA A 805 -27.72 5.78 -8.06
C ALA A 805 -28.46 7.14 -8.07
N GLU A 806 -28.15 8.03 -9.03
CA GLU A 806 -28.87 9.31 -9.23
C GLU A 806 -30.34 9.09 -9.63
N GLN A 807 -30.62 8.05 -10.42
CA GLN A 807 -31.98 7.60 -10.72
C GLN A 807 -32.66 6.87 -9.55
N LYS A 808 -32.00 6.78 -8.38
CA LYS A 808 -32.46 6.06 -7.18
C LYS A 808 -32.67 4.56 -7.40
N ARG A 809 -32.05 3.98 -8.43
CA ARG A 809 -32.02 2.55 -8.77
C ARG A 809 -30.86 1.86 -8.04
N TYR A 810 -30.88 1.95 -6.72
CA TYR A 810 -29.77 1.59 -5.85
C TYR A 810 -29.34 0.11 -5.97
N GLU A 811 -30.26 -0.82 -6.17
CA GLU A 811 -29.94 -2.24 -6.36
C GLU A 811 -29.08 -2.46 -7.59
N LYS A 812 -29.44 -1.81 -8.71
CA LYS A 812 -28.68 -1.87 -9.96
C LYS A 812 -27.35 -1.14 -9.85
N ALA A 813 -27.32 0.00 -9.14
CA ALA A 813 -26.09 0.71 -8.83
C ALA A 813 -25.10 -0.19 -8.06
N ILE A 814 -25.58 -0.90 -7.03
CA ILE A 814 -24.79 -1.85 -6.23
C ILE A 814 -24.23 -2.98 -7.11
N GLU A 815 -25.03 -3.52 -8.04
CA GLU A 815 -24.55 -4.52 -9.00
C GLU A 815 -23.36 -3.98 -9.81
N MET A 816 -23.49 -2.78 -10.37
CA MET A 816 -22.42 -2.16 -11.16
C MET A 816 -21.17 -1.92 -10.31
N PHE A 817 -21.31 -1.41 -9.08
CA PHE A 817 -20.18 -1.17 -8.18
C PHE A 817 -19.49 -2.47 -7.77
N LYS A 818 -20.24 -3.56 -7.52
CA LYS A 818 -19.66 -4.88 -7.22
C LYS A 818 -18.88 -5.45 -8.40
N GLU A 819 -19.39 -5.28 -9.62
CA GLU A 819 -18.64 -5.65 -10.82
C GLU A 819 -17.35 -4.84 -10.96
N CYS A 820 -17.36 -3.54 -10.65
CA CYS A 820 -16.14 -2.74 -10.66
C CYS A 820 -15.10 -3.29 -9.68
N VAL A 821 -15.50 -3.68 -8.46
CA VAL A 821 -14.61 -4.32 -7.48
C VAL A 821 -14.07 -5.65 -7.99
N ALA A 822 -14.87 -6.43 -8.72
CA ALA A 822 -14.42 -7.69 -9.32
C ALA A 822 -13.43 -7.48 -10.47
N MET A 823 -13.54 -6.37 -11.23
CA MET A 823 -12.58 -6.00 -12.28
C MET A 823 -11.21 -5.62 -11.71
N GLY A 824 -11.17 -5.00 -10.52
CA GLY A 824 -9.94 -4.51 -9.90
C GLY A 824 -9.43 -3.19 -10.49
N GLU A 825 -8.36 -2.64 -9.91
CA GLU A 825 -7.77 -1.38 -10.36
C GLU A 825 -7.07 -1.52 -11.73
N TYR A 826 -7.26 -0.51 -12.58
CA TYR A 826 -6.57 -0.43 -13.86
C TYR A 826 -5.09 -0.07 -13.68
N ASN A 827 -4.20 -0.80 -14.38
CA ASN A 827 -2.74 -0.66 -14.25
C ASN A 827 -2.03 -0.18 -15.53
N GLY A 828 -2.78 0.23 -16.56
CA GLY A 828 -2.19 0.72 -17.82
C GLY A 828 -1.96 2.23 -17.86
N ASP A 829 -2.06 2.82 -19.06
CA ASP A 829 -1.58 4.19 -19.34
C ASP A 829 -2.71 5.21 -19.61
N PHE A 830 -3.97 4.79 -19.63
CA PHE A 830 -5.11 5.71 -19.68
C PHE A 830 -5.29 6.48 -18.36
N ILE A 831 -5.86 7.69 -18.46
CA ILE A 831 -6.18 8.52 -17.29
C ILE A 831 -7.46 8.01 -16.64
N THR A 832 -7.35 7.43 -15.45
CA THR A 832 -8.47 6.82 -14.72
C THR A 832 -8.72 7.47 -13.37
N MET A 833 -9.91 7.21 -12.83
CA MET A 833 -10.26 7.49 -11.44
C MET A 833 -9.63 6.40 -10.56
N GLY A 834 -8.89 6.80 -9.53
CA GLY A 834 -8.38 5.84 -8.55
C GLY A 834 -9.53 5.20 -7.77
N GLY A 835 -9.37 3.96 -7.31
CA GLY A 835 -10.34 3.37 -6.39
C GLY A 835 -11.64 2.88 -7.01
N THR A 836 -11.91 3.16 -8.30
CA THR A 836 -13.12 2.69 -8.99
C THR A 836 -13.15 1.17 -9.11
N GLY A 837 -11.99 0.51 -9.11
CA GLY A 837 -11.88 -0.94 -9.02
C GLY A 837 -11.77 -1.49 -7.60
N SER A 838 -11.90 -0.65 -6.56
CA SER A 838 -11.68 -1.02 -5.16
C SER A 838 -12.49 -0.16 -4.19
N TYR A 839 -11.84 0.70 -3.41
CA TYR A 839 -12.42 1.38 -2.25
C TYR A 839 -13.53 2.39 -2.62
N ARG A 840 -13.44 3.07 -3.77
CA ARG A 840 -14.45 4.05 -4.21
C ARG A 840 -15.74 3.35 -4.65
N ALA A 841 -15.64 2.24 -5.37
CA ALA A 841 -16.82 1.43 -5.73
C ALA A 841 -17.50 0.83 -4.49
N LYS A 842 -16.73 0.27 -3.55
CA LYS A 842 -17.27 -0.23 -2.27
C LYS A 842 -17.97 0.88 -1.48
N TYR A 843 -17.38 2.08 -1.44
CA TYR A 843 -17.98 3.22 -0.75
C TYR A 843 -19.33 3.62 -1.36
N MET A 844 -19.43 3.71 -2.69
CA MET A 844 -20.69 4.02 -3.34
C MET A 844 -21.74 2.92 -3.16
N ALA A 845 -21.32 1.65 -3.14
CA ALA A 845 -22.20 0.54 -2.80
C ALA A 845 -22.72 0.65 -1.36
N ALA A 846 -21.88 1.03 -0.39
CA ALA A 846 -22.25 1.26 1.00
C ALA A 846 -23.30 2.38 1.14
N LEU A 847 -23.13 3.49 0.41
CA LEU A 847 -24.12 4.57 0.36
C LEU A 847 -25.45 4.09 -0.22
N CYS A 848 -25.42 3.27 -1.27
CA CYS A 848 -26.63 2.67 -1.82
C CYS A 848 -27.30 1.70 -0.83
N TYR A 849 -26.52 0.93 -0.06
CA TYR A 849 -27.04 0.09 1.00
C TYR A 849 -27.76 0.90 2.09
N GLU A 850 -27.20 2.04 2.52
CA GLU A 850 -27.89 2.96 3.43
C GLU A 850 -29.21 3.45 2.87
N LYS A 851 -29.24 3.86 1.60
CA LYS A 851 -30.47 4.32 0.93
C LYS A 851 -31.54 3.23 0.83
N LEU A 852 -31.14 1.96 0.83
CA LEU A 852 -32.03 0.80 0.89
C LEU A 852 -32.33 0.34 2.33
N ASN A 853 -31.93 1.12 3.34
CA ASN A 853 -32.05 0.78 4.77
C ASN A 853 -31.35 -0.54 5.17
N LYS A 854 -30.33 -0.96 4.42
CA LYS A 854 -29.50 -2.15 4.66
C LYS A 854 -28.24 -1.77 5.44
N LEU A 855 -28.43 -1.21 6.64
CA LEU A 855 -27.36 -0.65 7.47
C LEU A 855 -26.22 -1.63 7.76
N ASN A 856 -26.54 -2.92 8.02
CA ASN A 856 -25.52 -3.95 8.27
C ASN A 856 -24.60 -4.17 7.08
N ASP A 857 -25.14 -4.13 5.85
CA ASP A 857 -24.34 -4.28 4.64
C ASP A 857 -23.46 -3.04 4.42
N ALA A 858 -24.02 -1.84 4.63
CA ALA A 858 -23.25 -0.59 4.56
C ALA A 858 -22.09 -0.54 5.55
N VAL A 859 -22.33 -0.89 6.83
CA VAL A 859 -21.31 -0.95 7.88
C VAL A 859 -20.21 -1.96 7.54
N ARG A 860 -20.57 -3.13 6.99
CA ARG A 860 -19.59 -4.12 6.55
C ARG A 860 -18.68 -3.55 5.46
N GLU A 861 -19.24 -2.89 4.44
CA GLU A 861 -18.44 -2.26 3.39
C GLU A 861 -17.51 -1.15 3.96
N TYR A 862 -18.01 -0.30 4.87
CA TYR A 862 -17.18 0.71 5.53
C TYR A 862 -16.00 0.12 6.30
N ILE A 863 -16.23 -0.97 7.04
CA ILE A 863 -15.16 -1.66 7.78
C ILE A 863 -14.12 -2.26 6.82
N GLU A 864 -14.55 -2.89 5.73
CA GLU A 864 -13.61 -3.46 4.75
C GLU A 864 -12.77 -2.38 4.07
N ILE A 865 -13.36 -1.23 3.74
CA ILE A 865 -12.61 -0.10 3.18
C ILE A 865 -11.59 0.44 4.19
N LEU A 866 -11.95 0.59 5.47
CA LEU A 866 -11.01 1.06 6.50
C LEU A 866 -9.90 0.04 6.81
N LYS A 867 -10.13 -1.27 6.60
CA LYS A 867 -9.06 -2.28 6.69
C LYS A 867 -8.06 -2.15 5.55
N GLU A 868 -8.55 -1.91 4.33
CA GLU A 868 -7.72 -1.77 3.12
C GLU A 868 -6.99 -0.43 3.07
N ASN A 869 -7.67 0.65 3.47
CA ASN A 869 -7.15 2.01 3.50
C ASN A 869 -7.56 2.72 4.80
N PRO A 870 -6.82 2.52 5.91
CA PRO A 870 -7.13 3.11 7.21
C PRO A 870 -7.14 4.65 7.21
N SER A 871 -6.52 5.28 6.22
CA SER A 871 -6.44 6.73 6.05
C SER A 871 -7.57 7.34 5.21
N TYR A 872 -8.56 6.54 4.76
CA TYR A 872 -9.66 7.05 3.94
C TYR A 872 -10.70 7.81 4.79
N GLN A 873 -10.48 9.12 4.93
CA GLN A 873 -11.21 10.00 5.84
C GLN A 873 -12.71 10.07 5.56
N GLU A 874 -13.11 9.88 4.30
CA GLU A 874 -14.51 9.91 3.86
C GLU A 874 -15.32 8.79 4.48
N VAL A 875 -14.81 7.57 4.42
CA VAL A 875 -15.45 6.42 5.07
C VAL A 875 -15.44 6.59 6.56
N PHE A 876 -14.37 7.15 7.11
CA PHE A 876 -14.29 7.43 8.54
C PHE A 876 -15.40 8.38 9.01
N ILE A 877 -15.59 9.52 8.34
CA ILE A 877 -16.64 10.50 8.64
C ILE A 877 -18.02 9.85 8.46
N LYS A 878 -18.22 9.15 7.33
CA LYS A 878 -19.52 8.55 7.04
C LYS A 878 -19.87 7.42 7.99
N PHE A 879 -18.89 6.63 8.39
CA PHE A 879 -19.05 5.58 9.38
C PHE A 879 -19.35 6.16 10.77
N PHE A 880 -18.70 7.26 11.15
CA PHE A 880 -19.06 8.02 12.34
C PHE A 880 -20.53 8.47 12.29
N ASP A 881 -20.98 9.06 11.18
CA ASP A 881 -22.38 9.49 11.01
C ASP A 881 -23.39 8.35 11.15
N VAL A 882 -23.05 7.16 10.64
CA VAL A 882 -23.90 5.97 10.79
C VAL A 882 -23.93 5.52 12.24
N LEU A 883 -22.78 5.44 12.90
CA LEU A 883 -22.70 5.01 14.29
C LEU A 883 -23.40 6.01 15.23
N ILE A 884 -23.16 7.31 15.10
CA ILE A 884 -23.71 8.33 16.01
C ILE A 884 -25.24 8.45 15.91
N LYS A 885 -25.83 8.05 14.78
CA LYS A 885 -27.30 8.00 14.60
C LYS A 885 -27.94 6.74 15.19
N ASN A 886 -27.18 5.66 15.35
CA ASN A 886 -27.72 4.35 15.74
C ASN A 886 -27.22 3.87 17.12
N GLU A 887 -26.16 4.48 17.66
CA GLU A 887 -25.50 4.09 18.90
C GLU A 887 -25.35 5.30 19.84
N PRO A 888 -25.28 5.09 21.17
CA PRO A 888 -25.03 6.16 22.12
C PRO A 888 -23.71 6.90 21.84
N PRO A 889 -23.65 8.25 21.93
CA PRO A 889 -22.44 9.02 21.63
C PRO A 889 -21.19 8.59 22.40
N GLU A 890 -21.36 8.10 23.63
CA GLU A 890 -20.29 7.60 24.48
C GLU A 890 -19.73 6.26 23.97
N ASP A 891 -20.57 5.39 23.40
CA ASP A 891 -20.14 4.12 22.81
C ASP A 891 -19.42 4.35 21.48
N VAL A 892 -19.89 5.33 20.69
CA VAL A 892 -19.17 5.81 19.50
C VAL A 892 -17.81 6.35 19.90
N TYR A 893 -17.72 7.20 20.94
CA TYR A 893 -16.44 7.70 21.44
C TYR A 893 -15.48 6.57 21.82
N ARG A 894 -15.94 5.57 22.59
CA ARG A 894 -15.14 4.41 22.99
C ARG A 894 -14.71 3.57 21.79
N PHE A 895 -15.59 3.43 20.80
CA PHE A 895 -15.27 2.72 19.57
C PHE A 895 -14.10 3.39 18.84
N PHE A 896 -14.19 4.70 18.62
CA PHE A 896 -13.14 5.45 17.93
C PHE A 896 -11.86 5.53 18.77
N GLU A 897 -11.94 5.72 20.10
CA GLU A 897 -10.78 5.70 21.00
C GLU A 897 -9.99 4.36 20.93
N LYS A 898 -10.71 3.24 20.77
CA LYS A 898 -10.10 1.90 20.70
C LYS A 898 -9.49 1.56 19.33
N HIS A 899 -10.11 2.02 18.25
CA HIS A 899 -9.78 1.56 16.89
C HIS A 899 -9.08 2.60 16.02
N VAL A 900 -8.97 3.84 16.49
CA VAL A 900 -8.35 4.95 15.76
C VAL A 900 -7.18 5.44 16.57
N ASP A 901 -6.08 5.74 15.88
CA ASP A 901 -4.89 6.28 16.54
C ASP A 901 -5.16 7.70 17.03
N THR A 902 -5.58 7.80 18.29
CA THR A 902 -5.80 9.04 19.03
C THR A 902 -4.49 9.76 19.40
N LYS A 903 -3.32 9.18 19.09
CA LYS A 903 -2.05 9.91 19.19
C LYS A 903 -1.81 10.79 17.96
N ASN A 904 -2.52 10.54 16.86
CA ASN A 904 -2.47 11.40 15.69
C ASN A 904 -3.36 12.65 15.92
N PRO A 905 -2.77 13.85 15.99
CA PRO A 905 -3.51 15.08 16.29
C PRO A 905 -4.54 15.44 15.22
N VAL A 906 -4.33 15.01 13.96
CA VAL A 906 -5.28 15.23 12.85
C VAL A 906 -6.56 14.41 13.07
N ASN A 907 -6.45 13.15 13.49
CA ASN A 907 -7.61 12.30 13.78
C ASN A 907 -8.47 12.87 14.90
N ASN A 908 -7.83 13.38 15.97
CA ASN A 908 -8.52 14.03 17.07
C ASN A 908 -9.20 15.33 16.62
N ALA A 909 -8.55 16.14 15.77
CA ALA A 909 -9.16 17.36 15.24
C ALA A 909 -10.40 17.08 14.38
N ILE A 910 -10.36 16.03 13.54
CA ILE A 910 -11.51 15.59 12.73
C ILE A 910 -12.65 15.13 13.64
N LEU A 911 -12.39 14.23 14.59
CA LEU A 911 -13.41 13.75 15.53
C LEU A 911 -14.02 14.89 16.35
N ALA A 912 -13.19 15.81 16.84
CA ALA A 912 -13.67 17.01 17.52
C ALA A 912 -14.63 17.83 16.63
N LYS A 913 -14.24 18.08 15.38
CA LYS A 913 -15.07 18.83 14.42
C LYS A 913 -16.39 18.12 14.10
N LEU A 914 -16.39 16.79 13.98
CA LEU A 914 -17.62 16.01 13.79
C LEU A 914 -18.58 16.14 14.97
N TYR A 915 -18.07 16.07 16.20
CA TYR A 915 -18.90 16.29 17.40
C TYR A 915 -19.39 17.74 17.52
N ILE A 916 -18.58 18.75 17.14
CA ILE A 916 -18.99 20.17 17.07
C ILE A 916 -20.17 20.34 16.12
N ASN A 917 -20.11 19.76 14.92
CA ASN A 917 -21.18 19.86 13.92
C ASN A 917 -22.52 19.28 14.40
N LEU A 918 -22.48 18.38 15.39
CA LEU A 918 -23.66 17.79 16.03
C LEU A 918 -24.08 18.54 17.31
N GLY A 919 -23.41 19.64 17.67
CA GLY A 919 -23.65 20.39 18.91
C GLY A 919 -23.22 19.64 20.18
N MET A 920 -22.37 18.62 20.06
CA MET A 920 -21.90 17.77 21.17
C MET A 920 -20.53 18.25 21.70
N PHE A 921 -20.50 19.49 22.19
CA PHE A 921 -19.24 20.18 22.54
C PHE A 921 -18.44 19.51 23.67
N GLU A 922 -19.09 18.84 24.62
CA GLU A 922 -18.39 18.07 25.67
C GLU A 922 -17.59 16.89 25.10
N MET A 923 -18.14 16.20 24.09
CA MET A 923 -17.45 15.11 23.41
C MET A 923 -16.29 15.65 22.58
N ALA A 924 -16.51 16.77 21.87
CA ALA A 924 -15.47 17.43 21.10
C ALA A 924 -14.28 17.87 21.99
N LYS A 925 -14.56 18.41 23.18
CA LYS A 925 -13.56 18.82 24.16
C LYS A 925 -12.59 17.69 24.52
N ARG A 926 -13.09 16.45 24.71
CA ARG A 926 -12.25 15.28 25.05
C ARG A 926 -11.17 15.00 23.99
N TYR A 927 -11.48 15.19 22.71
CA TYR A 927 -10.49 15.02 21.64
C TYR A 927 -9.51 16.17 21.55
N ILE A 928 -9.98 17.40 21.72
CA ILE A 928 -9.12 18.59 21.66
C ILE A 928 -8.12 18.63 22.83
N ASP A 929 -8.52 18.22 24.02
CA ASP A 929 -7.66 18.16 25.21
C ASP A 929 -6.46 17.19 25.01
N ASN A 930 -6.54 16.27 24.02
CA ASN A 930 -5.47 15.34 23.66
C ASN A 930 -4.51 15.88 22.58
N ILE A 931 -4.70 17.10 22.07
CA ILE A 931 -3.85 17.69 21.01
C ILE A 931 -2.82 18.66 21.62
N ASN A 932 -1.55 18.22 21.64
CA ASN A 932 -0.41 18.95 22.21
C ASN A 932 0.53 19.58 21.15
N ILE A 933 0.02 19.88 19.96
CA ILE A 933 0.77 20.56 18.90
C ILE A 933 0.14 21.91 18.58
N ASP A 934 0.94 22.88 18.16
CA ASP A 934 0.48 24.18 17.68
C ASP A 934 0.43 24.16 16.15
N ILE A 935 -0.79 24.25 15.60
CA ILE A 935 -1.06 24.28 14.16
C ILE A 935 -2.20 25.27 13.89
N GLU A 936 -2.11 25.96 12.76
CA GLU A 936 -3.12 26.93 12.35
C GLU A 936 -4.51 26.29 12.27
N GLY A 937 -5.52 26.97 12.83
CA GLY A 937 -6.91 26.51 12.89
C GLY A 937 -7.25 25.67 14.11
N LEU A 938 -6.26 25.13 14.84
CA LEU A 938 -6.53 24.38 16.07
C LEU A 938 -7.04 25.28 17.19
N ASN A 939 -6.54 26.52 17.28
CA ASN A 939 -7.01 27.47 18.28
C ASN A 939 -8.44 27.93 17.97
N SER A 940 -8.79 28.10 16.69
CA SER A 940 -10.15 28.33 16.22
C SER A 940 -11.07 27.16 16.58
N LEU A 941 -10.61 25.91 16.38
CA LEU A 941 -11.36 24.71 16.77
C LEU A 941 -11.56 24.62 18.29
N LYS A 942 -10.52 24.91 19.08
CA LYS A 942 -10.58 25.04 20.55
C LYS A 942 -11.59 26.11 20.95
N GLY A 943 -11.50 27.29 20.36
CA GLY A 943 -12.42 28.40 20.58
C GLY A 943 -13.86 28.03 20.26
N SER A 944 -14.11 27.36 19.15
CA SER A 944 -15.44 26.84 18.75
C SER A 944 -16.03 25.88 19.79
N VAL A 945 -15.22 24.99 20.38
CA VAL A 945 -15.68 24.11 21.47
C VAL A 945 -16.10 24.92 22.69
N TYR A 946 -15.27 25.87 23.14
CA TYR A 946 -15.61 26.69 24.31
C TYR A 946 -16.77 27.65 24.05
N LEU A 947 -16.93 28.13 22.81
CA LEU A 947 -18.10 28.90 22.36
C LEU A 947 -19.38 28.06 22.52
N GLY A 948 -19.37 26.80 22.07
CA GLY A 948 -20.50 25.89 22.24
C GLY A 948 -20.76 25.44 23.69
N LEU A 949 -19.71 25.38 24.52
CA LEU A 949 -19.81 25.20 25.97
C LEU A 949 -20.26 26.47 26.71
N LYS A 950 -20.50 27.57 25.99
CA LYS A 950 -20.90 28.89 26.52
C LYS A 950 -19.87 29.55 27.43
N ASP A 951 -18.61 29.13 27.36
CA ASP A 951 -17.48 29.82 27.99
C ASP A 951 -16.87 30.81 27.00
N TYR A 952 -17.60 31.90 26.74
CA TYR A 952 -17.24 32.89 25.73
C TYR A 952 -15.91 33.57 26.01
N LYS A 953 -15.54 33.75 27.28
CA LYS A 953 -14.26 34.37 27.65
C LYS A 953 -13.10 33.48 27.24
N LYS A 954 -13.18 32.19 27.55
CA LYS A 954 -12.16 31.22 27.15
C LYS A 954 -12.13 30.97 25.65
N ALA A 955 -13.29 31.03 24.98
CA ALA A 955 -13.36 30.99 23.53
C ALA A 955 -12.58 32.17 22.91
N ILE A 956 -12.78 33.39 23.42
CA ILE A 956 -12.04 34.59 22.99
C ILE A 956 -10.52 34.42 23.18
N GLU A 957 -10.07 33.89 24.32
CA GLU A 957 -8.64 33.64 24.56
C GLU A 957 -8.03 32.75 23.46
N TYR A 958 -8.72 31.68 23.07
CA TYR A 958 -8.25 30.82 21.98
C TYR A 958 -8.31 31.51 20.61
N PHE A 959 -9.38 32.25 20.30
CA PHE A 959 -9.45 33.01 19.05
C PHE A 959 -8.34 34.06 18.94
N ASP A 960 -7.92 34.66 20.06
CA ASP A 960 -6.80 35.61 20.10
C ASP A 960 -5.44 34.97 19.82
N MET A 961 -5.30 33.67 20.09
CA MET A 961 -4.09 32.89 19.79
C MET A 961 -4.03 32.41 18.33
N GLU A 962 -5.10 32.59 17.54
CA GLU A 962 -5.15 32.10 16.15
C GLU A 962 -4.34 32.98 15.18
N TYR A 963 -3.78 32.35 14.15
CA TYR A 963 -2.91 33.00 13.17
C TYR A 963 -3.21 32.55 11.72
N GLY A 964 -2.44 33.06 10.76
CA GLY A 964 -2.56 32.69 9.34
C GLY A 964 -3.93 33.01 8.72
N LYS A 965 -4.40 32.12 7.85
CA LYS A 965 -5.69 32.23 7.14
C LYS A 965 -6.88 32.00 8.08
N ALA A 966 -6.74 31.12 9.07
CA ALA A 966 -7.80 30.82 10.05
C ALA A 966 -8.14 32.01 10.98
N LYS A 967 -7.25 33.00 11.09
CA LYS A 967 -7.44 34.16 11.95
C LYS A 967 -8.68 34.99 11.58
N GLU A 968 -8.98 35.17 10.31
CA GLU A 968 -10.13 35.99 9.90
C GLU A 968 -11.45 35.33 10.34
N GLU A 969 -11.59 34.02 10.17
CA GLU A 969 -12.74 33.25 10.68
C GLU A 969 -12.83 33.30 12.21
N ALA A 970 -11.72 33.06 12.91
CA ALA A 970 -11.64 33.17 14.36
C ALA A 970 -12.03 34.57 14.87
N THR A 971 -11.71 35.61 14.09
CA THR A 971 -12.08 36.99 14.39
C THR A 971 -13.60 37.19 14.33
N TYR A 972 -14.30 36.62 13.34
CA TYR A 972 -15.76 36.64 13.30
C TYR A 972 -16.40 35.85 14.45
N GLN A 973 -15.84 34.69 14.81
CA GLN A 973 -16.32 33.93 15.97
C GLN A 973 -16.07 34.68 17.29
N LYS A 974 -14.98 35.45 17.39
CA LYS A 974 -14.71 36.37 18.48
C LYS A 974 -15.70 37.54 18.53
N VAL A 975 -16.05 38.14 17.38
CA VAL A 975 -17.12 39.15 17.29
C VAL A 975 -18.44 38.56 17.82
N LEU A 976 -18.79 37.34 17.41
CA LEU A 976 -19.97 36.64 17.91
C LEU A 976 -19.93 36.45 19.43
N CYS A 977 -18.78 36.07 20.00
CA CYS A 977 -18.62 35.98 21.46
C CYS A 977 -18.90 37.32 22.16
N TYR A 978 -18.42 38.44 21.61
CA TYR A 978 -18.70 39.76 22.19
C TYR A 978 -20.18 40.15 22.09
N ILE A 979 -20.85 39.81 20.98
CA ILE A 979 -22.29 40.01 20.83
C ILE A 979 -23.05 39.21 21.90
N LEU A 980 -22.70 37.93 22.09
CA LEU A 980 -23.32 37.06 23.10
C LEU A 980 -23.03 37.52 24.54
N LEU A 981 -21.85 38.10 24.80
CA LEU A 981 -21.50 38.74 26.06
C LEU A 981 -22.14 40.13 26.25
N LYS A 982 -22.87 40.64 25.25
CA LYS A 982 -23.45 42.00 25.20
C LYS A 982 -22.40 43.12 25.25
N GLU A 983 -21.17 42.84 24.83
CA GLU A 983 -20.06 43.80 24.74
C GLU A 983 -20.00 44.43 23.34
N MET A 984 -21.07 45.14 22.95
CA MET A 984 -21.26 45.64 21.58
C MET A 984 -20.15 46.57 21.09
N ASP A 985 -19.58 47.40 21.96
CA ASP A 985 -18.50 48.32 21.58
C ASP A 985 -17.23 47.57 21.13
N LYS A 986 -16.92 46.44 21.78
CA LYS A 986 -15.77 45.60 21.38
C LYS A 986 -16.04 44.89 20.06
N ALA A 987 -17.26 44.37 19.87
CA ALA A 987 -17.68 43.76 18.61
C ALA A 987 -17.54 44.74 17.44
N LYS A 988 -18.02 45.98 17.62
CA LYS A 988 -17.93 47.05 16.62
C LYS A 988 -16.49 47.41 16.28
N ASN A 989 -15.66 47.68 17.29
CA ASN A 989 -14.27 48.06 17.07
C ASN A 989 -13.52 46.99 16.25
N LEU A 990 -13.73 45.72 16.58
CA LEU A 990 -13.10 44.62 15.86
C LEU A 990 -13.60 44.52 14.41
N LEU A 991 -14.89 44.71 14.15
CA LEU A 991 -15.44 44.70 12.79
C LEU A 991 -14.86 45.80 11.89
N TRP A 992 -14.52 46.97 12.45
CA TRP A 992 -13.89 48.06 11.71
C TRP A 992 -12.45 47.75 11.27
N GLU A 993 -11.77 46.81 11.93
CA GLU A 993 -10.42 46.36 11.60
C GLU A 993 -10.40 45.27 10.51
N ILE A 994 -11.54 44.62 10.22
CA ILE A 994 -11.64 43.52 9.25
C ILE A 994 -11.86 44.06 7.82
N SER A 995 -11.29 43.36 6.84
CA SER A 995 -11.53 43.57 5.41
C SER A 995 -13.01 43.55 5.04
N GLU A 996 -13.35 44.27 3.97
CA GLU A 996 -14.73 44.33 3.49
C GLU A 996 -15.17 42.97 2.90
N SER A 997 -16.24 42.39 3.46
CA SER A 997 -16.76 41.08 3.08
C SER A 997 -18.28 40.98 3.29
N SER A 998 -18.92 39.93 2.76
CA SER A 998 -20.33 39.64 3.05
C SER A 998 -20.57 39.37 4.54
N ASP A 999 -19.62 38.69 5.20
CA ASP A 999 -19.66 38.40 6.63
C ASP A 999 -19.59 39.68 7.45
N LYS A 1000 -18.65 40.59 7.12
CA LYS A 1000 -18.56 41.90 7.78
C LYS A 1000 -19.85 42.69 7.64
N LYS A 1001 -20.43 42.77 6.44
CA LYS A 1001 -21.70 43.49 6.21
C LYS A 1001 -22.85 42.92 7.04
N LEU A 1002 -22.92 41.60 7.16
CA LEU A 1002 -23.90 40.93 8.01
C LEU A 1002 -23.69 41.28 9.48
N TYR A 1003 -22.48 41.09 10.03
CA TYR A 1003 -22.20 41.38 11.43
C TYR A 1003 -22.36 42.88 11.76
N MET A 1004 -21.98 43.79 10.86
CA MET A 1004 -22.23 45.24 10.97
C MET A 1004 -23.73 45.58 10.98
N THR A 1005 -24.56 44.78 10.29
CA THR A 1005 -26.01 44.89 10.40
C THR A 1005 -26.52 44.45 11.77
N ILE A 1006 -25.99 43.35 12.31
CA ILE A 1006 -26.39 42.80 13.63
C ILE A 1006 -26.05 43.78 14.75
N VAL A 1007 -24.88 44.43 14.70
CA VAL A 1007 -24.48 45.43 15.71
C VAL A 1007 -25.09 46.83 15.49
N GLY A 1008 -25.92 47.00 14.45
CA GLY A 1008 -26.69 48.22 14.18
C GLY A 1008 -25.91 49.36 13.53
N GLU A 1009 -24.74 49.11 12.96
CA GLU A 1009 -23.90 50.14 12.30
C GLU A 1009 -24.32 50.39 10.84
N MET A 1010 -24.96 49.41 10.20
CA MET A 1010 -25.49 49.55 8.84
C MET A 1010 -26.70 48.65 8.60
N LYS A 1011 -27.28 48.72 7.40
CA LYS A 1011 -28.26 47.74 6.94
C LYS A 1011 -27.88 47.23 5.56
N ALA A 1012 -27.32 46.03 5.49
CA ALA A 1012 -26.92 45.41 4.23
C ALA A 1012 -28.13 45.06 3.35
N LYS A 1013 -27.93 44.92 2.04
CA LYS A 1013 -28.92 44.31 1.16
C LYS A 1013 -28.86 42.80 1.33
N PHE A 1014 -30.02 42.15 1.41
CA PHE A 1014 -30.08 40.70 1.64
C PHE A 1014 -29.31 39.88 0.58
N ASP A 1015 -29.43 40.26 -0.70
CA ASP A 1015 -28.73 39.58 -1.79
C ASP A 1015 -27.20 39.58 -1.64
N ASP A 1016 -26.63 40.60 -0.99
CA ASP A 1016 -25.19 40.74 -0.78
C ASP A 1016 -24.67 39.85 0.37
N ILE A 1017 -25.56 39.35 1.23
CA ILE A 1017 -25.20 38.66 2.48
C ILE A 1017 -25.89 37.30 2.66
N LYS A 1018 -26.77 36.88 1.76
CA LYS A 1018 -27.63 35.70 1.95
C LYS A 1018 -26.87 34.42 2.31
N ASP A 1019 -25.70 34.17 1.70
CA ASP A 1019 -24.90 32.98 1.99
C ASP A 1019 -24.31 33.03 3.41
N SER A 1020 -23.70 34.17 3.78
CA SER A 1020 -23.20 34.44 5.15
C SER A 1020 -24.32 34.37 6.18
N TYR A 1021 -25.51 34.84 5.82
CA TYR A 1021 -26.68 34.87 6.68
C TYR A 1021 -27.17 33.45 7.02
N PHE A 1022 -27.31 32.57 6.02
CA PHE A 1022 -27.68 31.17 6.29
C PHE A 1022 -26.59 30.41 7.04
N ALA A 1023 -25.31 30.70 6.79
CA ALA A 1023 -24.21 30.12 7.56
C ALA A 1023 -24.26 30.51 9.04
N LEU A 1024 -24.58 31.79 9.34
CA LEU A 1024 -24.75 32.24 10.72
C LEU A 1024 -26.00 31.63 11.39
N LEU A 1025 -27.12 31.52 10.68
CA LEU A 1025 -28.31 30.85 11.22
C LEU A 1025 -28.01 29.39 11.58
N ASP A 1026 -27.31 28.66 10.72
CA ASP A 1026 -26.87 27.27 10.99
C ASP A 1026 -25.99 27.20 12.26
N LEU A 1027 -25.03 28.12 12.38
CA LEU A 1027 -24.15 28.20 13.55
C LEU A 1027 -24.96 28.49 14.83
N LEU A 1028 -25.86 29.46 14.83
CA LEU A 1028 -26.62 29.85 16.03
C LEU A 1028 -27.55 28.75 16.53
N ILE A 1029 -28.18 27.99 15.62
CA ILE A 1029 -28.98 26.82 16.00
C ILE A 1029 -28.09 25.75 16.64
N SER A 1030 -26.92 25.47 16.05
CA SER A 1030 -25.99 24.47 16.60
C SER A 1030 -25.49 24.82 18.01
N LEU A 1031 -25.29 26.11 18.27
CA LEU A 1031 -24.91 26.65 19.58
C LEU A 1031 -26.08 26.73 20.58
N LYS A 1032 -27.33 26.52 20.11
CA LYS A 1032 -28.56 26.71 20.90
C LYS A 1032 -28.69 28.13 21.44
N GLU A 1033 -28.30 29.12 20.65
CA GLU A 1033 -28.43 30.56 20.95
C GLU A 1033 -29.70 31.12 20.30
N PHE A 1034 -30.86 30.66 20.78
CA PHE A 1034 -32.16 30.91 20.13
C PHE A 1034 -32.59 32.38 20.15
N ASP A 1035 -32.19 33.16 21.16
CA ASP A 1035 -32.51 34.58 21.23
C ASP A 1035 -31.85 35.35 20.08
N LEU A 1036 -30.53 35.22 19.95
CA LEU A 1036 -29.77 35.83 18.87
C LEU A 1036 -30.18 35.26 17.51
N TYR A 1037 -30.47 33.97 17.42
CA TYR A 1037 -31.01 33.34 16.22
C TYR A 1037 -32.31 34.04 15.76
N ASN A 1038 -33.27 34.25 16.67
CA ASN A 1038 -34.52 34.91 16.34
C ASN A 1038 -34.31 36.37 15.93
N ASP A 1039 -33.42 37.09 16.62
CA ASP A 1039 -33.06 38.47 16.27
C ASP A 1039 -32.49 38.53 14.84
N VAL A 1040 -31.53 37.65 14.51
CA VAL A 1040 -30.92 37.56 13.18
C VAL A 1040 -31.95 37.15 12.14
N LEU A 1041 -32.77 36.13 12.40
CA LEU A 1041 -33.81 35.65 11.49
C LEU A 1041 -34.79 36.77 11.11
N ASN A 1042 -35.22 37.55 12.09
CA ASN A 1042 -36.17 38.64 11.90
C ASN A 1042 -35.64 39.79 11.04
N LEU A 1043 -34.31 39.92 10.87
CA LEU A 1043 -33.73 40.94 9.99
C LEU A 1043 -34.17 40.77 8.53
N TYR A 1044 -34.27 39.51 8.06
CA TYR A 1044 -34.45 39.22 6.64
C TYR A 1044 -35.46 38.11 6.29
N VAL A 1045 -36.10 37.44 7.26
CA VAL A 1045 -37.11 36.39 6.94
C VAL A 1045 -38.23 36.88 6.02
N ASN A 1046 -38.64 38.15 6.13
CA ASN A 1046 -39.64 38.77 5.27
C ASN A 1046 -39.14 39.09 3.85
N LYS A 1047 -37.86 38.82 3.56
CA LYS A 1047 -37.21 38.97 2.25
C LYS A 1047 -36.96 37.64 1.56
N PHE A 1048 -37.27 36.51 2.20
CA PHE A 1048 -37.06 35.20 1.60
C PHE A 1048 -37.91 35.04 0.34
N SER A 1049 -37.24 34.65 -0.74
CA SER A 1049 -37.94 34.13 -1.91
C SER A 1049 -38.27 32.65 -1.69
N ARG A 1050 -38.88 32.04 -2.69
CA ARG A 1050 -39.11 30.59 -2.78
C ARG A 1050 -37.84 29.79 -2.43
N GLU A 1051 -36.70 30.11 -3.03
CA GLU A 1051 -35.44 29.36 -2.85
C GLU A 1051 -34.87 29.51 -1.43
N GLU A 1052 -35.03 30.68 -0.81
CA GLU A 1052 -34.59 30.88 0.58
C GLU A 1052 -35.51 30.17 1.58
N TYR A 1053 -36.82 30.07 1.32
CA TYR A 1053 -37.70 29.23 2.12
C TYR A 1053 -37.37 27.74 1.99
N GLU A 1054 -36.97 27.28 0.80
CA GLU A 1054 -36.47 25.90 0.61
C GLU A 1054 -35.19 25.66 1.41
N LYS A 1055 -34.19 26.55 1.31
CA LYS A 1055 -32.96 26.46 2.11
C LYS A 1055 -33.24 26.50 3.62
N TYR A 1056 -34.15 27.37 4.04
CA TYR A 1056 -34.53 27.49 5.45
C TYR A 1056 -35.21 26.21 5.96
N GLY A 1057 -36.14 25.64 5.21
CA GLY A 1057 -36.78 24.38 5.58
C GLY A 1057 -35.79 23.21 5.63
N GLN A 1058 -34.84 23.12 4.70
CA GLN A 1058 -33.75 22.13 4.74
C GLN A 1058 -32.91 22.29 6.02
N LEU A 1059 -32.61 23.52 6.42
CA LEU A 1059 -31.89 23.80 7.66
C LEU A 1059 -32.69 23.34 8.90
N MET A 1060 -34.00 23.55 8.92
CA MET A 1060 -34.85 23.09 10.03
C MET A 1060 -34.90 21.56 10.13
N ILE A 1061 -35.00 20.86 8.99
CA ILE A 1061 -34.95 19.40 8.92
C ILE A 1061 -33.65 18.86 9.50
N LYS A 1062 -32.51 19.48 9.15
CA LYS A 1062 -31.18 19.10 9.66
C LYS A 1062 -31.13 19.02 11.19
N TYR A 1063 -31.83 19.92 11.89
CA TYR A 1063 -31.87 19.97 13.35
C TYR A 1063 -33.10 19.30 13.98
N GLY A 1064 -33.92 18.60 13.19
CA GLY A 1064 -35.14 17.94 13.67
C GLY A 1064 -36.23 18.92 14.13
N LEU A 1065 -36.21 20.16 13.65
CA LEU A 1065 -37.20 21.20 13.97
C LEU A 1065 -38.38 21.10 12.99
N GLU A 1066 -39.15 20.02 13.13
CA GLU A 1066 -40.12 19.63 12.12
C GLU A 1066 -41.23 20.66 11.85
N GLU A 1067 -41.77 21.29 12.89
CA GLU A 1067 -42.83 22.30 12.75
C GLU A 1067 -42.36 23.49 11.90
N LEU A 1068 -41.15 24.01 12.19
CA LEU A 1068 -40.56 25.11 11.43
C LEU A 1068 -40.21 24.71 9.99
N ALA A 1069 -39.80 23.46 9.78
CA ALA A 1069 -39.57 22.92 8.44
C ALA A 1069 -40.87 22.91 7.61
N VAL A 1070 -41.97 22.42 8.20
CA VAL A 1070 -43.29 22.39 7.57
C VAL A 1070 -43.75 23.81 7.24
N GLU A 1071 -43.64 24.76 8.17
CA GLU A 1071 -44.02 26.16 7.89
C GLU A 1071 -43.22 26.77 6.75
N ALA A 1072 -41.90 26.55 6.73
CA ALA A 1072 -41.01 27.02 5.66
C ALA A 1072 -41.40 26.45 4.30
N TYR A 1073 -41.62 25.14 4.24
CA TYR A 1073 -41.98 24.43 3.02
C TYR A 1073 -43.40 24.77 2.53
N ILE A 1074 -44.36 25.03 3.42
CA ILE A 1074 -45.67 25.56 3.04
C ILE A 1074 -45.51 26.92 2.36
N ARG A 1075 -44.67 27.82 2.91
CA ARG A 1075 -44.40 29.11 2.27
C ARG A 1075 -43.71 28.95 0.92
N ALA A 1076 -42.74 28.04 0.79
CA ALA A 1076 -42.11 27.72 -0.49
C ALA A 1076 -43.12 27.18 -1.50
N ALA A 1077 -44.00 26.26 -1.09
CA ALA A 1077 -45.04 25.67 -1.92
C ALA A 1077 -46.06 26.71 -2.39
N ASN A 1078 -46.49 27.62 -1.51
CA ASN A 1078 -47.37 28.75 -1.84
C ASN A 1078 -46.72 29.73 -2.85
N LEU A 1079 -45.39 29.81 -2.85
CA LEU A 1079 -44.60 30.55 -3.84
C LEU A 1079 -44.26 29.70 -5.09
N ASN A 1080 -44.97 28.60 -5.31
CA ASN A 1080 -44.83 27.69 -6.44
C ASN A 1080 -43.41 27.10 -6.55
N SER A 1081 -42.96 26.46 -5.46
CA SER A 1081 -41.74 25.65 -5.44
C SER A 1081 -41.66 24.74 -6.67
N GLN A 1082 -40.49 24.67 -7.28
CA GLN A 1082 -40.20 23.72 -8.37
C GLN A 1082 -39.35 22.55 -7.87
N ASN A 1083 -39.31 22.37 -6.55
CA ASN A 1083 -38.55 21.34 -5.89
C ASN A 1083 -39.51 20.26 -5.39
N SER A 1084 -39.47 19.08 -5.99
CA SER A 1084 -40.35 17.96 -5.63
C SER A 1084 -40.17 17.51 -4.18
N GLU A 1085 -38.99 17.72 -3.58
CA GLU A 1085 -38.71 17.34 -2.19
C GLU A 1085 -39.56 18.13 -1.19
N VAL A 1086 -39.85 19.40 -1.49
CA VAL A 1086 -40.72 20.25 -0.65
C VAL A 1086 -42.09 19.61 -0.51
N TYR A 1087 -42.69 19.25 -1.64
CA TYR A 1087 -44.03 18.65 -1.68
C TYR A 1087 -44.03 17.23 -1.10
N ARG A 1088 -42.98 16.44 -1.35
CA ARG A 1088 -42.82 15.10 -0.79
C ARG A 1088 -42.73 15.12 0.73
N TYR A 1089 -41.90 16.00 1.30
CA TYR A 1089 -41.78 16.15 2.75
C TYR A 1089 -43.10 16.56 3.39
N LEU A 1090 -43.80 17.55 2.80
CA LEU A 1090 -45.12 17.97 3.28
C LEU A 1090 -46.16 16.84 3.18
N ALA A 1091 -46.13 16.04 2.12
CA ALA A 1091 -47.02 14.90 1.94
C ALA A 1091 -46.77 13.79 2.98
N GLU A 1092 -45.52 13.49 3.30
CA GLU A 1092 -45.15 12.54 4.35
C GLU A 1092 -45.67 12.99 5.72
N ARG A 1093 -45.49 14.26 6.06
CA ARG A 1093 -46.02 14.85 7.30
C ARG A 1093 -47.55 14.84 7.34
N ALA A 1094 -48.22 15.16 6.23
CA ALA A 1094 -49.68 15.09 6.13
C ALA A 1094 -50.19 13.65 6.33
N LEU A 1095 -49.50 12.65 5.74
CA LEU A 1095 -49.82 11.24 5.89
C LEU A 1095 -49.70 10.79 7.36
N GLU A 1096 -48.63 11.20 8.05
CA GLU A 1096 -48.42 10.88 9.47
C GLU A 1096 -49.50 11.46 10.38
N GLN A 1097 -50.09 12.61 10.00
CA GLN A 1097 -51.21 13.25 10.72
C GLN A 1097 -52.59 12.70 10.31
N GLY A 1098 -52.65 11.71 9.41
CA GLY A 1098 -53.91 11.14 8.90
C GLY A 1098 -54.68 12.05 7.94
N MET A 1099 -54.03 13.09 7.40
CA MET A 1099 -54.59 14.02 6.41
C MET A 1099 -54.41 13.45 4.99
N TYR A 1100 -55.15 12.39 4.68
CA TYR A 1100 -54.88 11.57 3.50
C TYR A 1100 -55.12 12.28 2.16
N ASP A 1101 -56.16 13.11 2.06
CA ASP A 1101 -56.49 13.83 0.82
C ASP A 1101 -55.43 14.91 0.53
N GLU A 1102 -55.00 15.64 1.55
CA GLU A 1102 -53.89 16.60 1.46
C GLU A 1102 -52.57 15.91 1.12
N ALA A 1103 -52.27 14.78 1.76
CA ALA A 1103 -51.08 13.99 1.47
C ALA A 1103 -51.03 13.55 0.00
N LEU A 1104 -52.15 13.06 -0.54
CA LEU A 1104 -52.23 12.64 -1.94
C LEU A 1104 -52.11 13.82 -2.91
N SER A 1105 -52.73 14.96 -2.59
CA SER A 1105 -52.62 16.20 -3.39
C SER A 1105 -51.17 16.72 -3.45
N LEU A 1106 -50.49 16.75 -2.30
CA LEU A 1106 -49.08 17.15 -2.22
C LEU A 1106 -48.17 16.15 -2.95
N ALA A 1107 -48.40 14.85 -2.80
CA ALA A 1107 -47.67 13.82 -3.52
C ALA A 1107 -47.86 13.93 -5.05
N ALA A 1108 -49.07 14.27 -5.51
CA ALA A 1108 -49.35 14.53 -6.92
C ALA A 1108 -48.62 15.78 -7.45
N ASN A 1109 -48.45 16.83 -6.64
CA ASN A 1109 -47.63 17.98 -6.99
C ASN A 1109 -46.16 17.59 -7.15
N ALA A 1110 -45.61 16.82 -6.19
CA ALA A 1110 -44.25 16.29 -6.28
C ALA A 1110 -44.04 15.47 -7.57
N PHE A 1111 -44.99 14.58 -7.87
CA PHE A 1111 -45.01 13.76 -9.07
C PHE A 1111 -45.08 14.58 -10.37
N ASN A 1112 -45.89 15.64 -10.41
CA ASN A 1112 -45.99 16.49 -11.59
C ASN A 1112 -44.73 17.31 -11.86
N ILE A 1113 -43.97 17.66 -10.82
CA ILE A 1113 -42.68 18.34 -10.95
C ILE A 1113 -41.62 17.38 -11.48
N ASP A 1114 -41.54 16.15 -10.94
CA ASP A 1114 -40.58 15.15 -11.36
C ASP A 1114 -41.24 13.77 -11.53
N ARG A 1115 -41.62 13.45 -12.76
CA ARG A 1115 -42.33 12.21 -13.14
C ARG A 1115 -41.45 10.99 -13.25
N ILE A 1116 -40.13 11.14 -13.12
CA ILE A 1116 -39.18 10.03 -13.21
C ILE A 1116 -38.51 9.72 -11.87
N ASP A 1117 -38.77 10.52 -10.84
CA ASP A 1117 -38.27 10.31 -9.48
C ASP A 1117 -39.03 9.16 -8.79
N VAL A 1118 -38.32 8.06 -8.54
CA VAL A 1118 -38.82 6.84 -7.88
C VAL A 1118 -39.46 7.14 -6.51
N ASP A 1119 -38.92 8.10 -5.74
CA ASP A 1119 -39.43 8.37 -4.40
C ASP A 1119 -40.85 8.96 -4.42
N ASN A 1120 -41.23 9.64 -5.51
CA ASN A 1120 -42.59 10.13 -5.70
C ASN A 1120 -43.57 8.96 -5.87
N TYR A 1121 -43.17 7.91 -6.61
CA TYR A 1121 -43.95 6.69 -6.76
C TYR A 1121 -44.04 5.92 -5.44
N VAL A 1122 -42.93 5.79 -4.70
CA VAL A 1122 -42.89 5.15 -3.37
C VAL A 1122 -43.86 5.83 -2.41
N LEU A 1123 -43.86 7.17 -2.37
CA LEU A 1123 -44.75 7.93 -1.50
C LEU A 1123 -46.23 7.72 -1.87
N ILE A 1124 -46.59 7.86 -3.16
CA ILE A 1124 -47.99 7.67 -3.61
C ILE A 1124 -48.44 6.23 -3.33
N TYR A 1125 -47.59 5.24 -3.60
CA TYR A 1125 -47.85 3.84 -3.30
C TYR A 1125 -48.13 3.62 -1.81
N LYS A 1126 -47.29 4.20 -0.94
CA LYS A 1126 -47.44 4.15 0.52
C LYS A 1126 -48.77 4.75 0.94
N ILE A 1127 -49.13 5.94 0.45
CA ILE A 1127 -50.40 6.61 0.76
C ILE A 1127 -51.59 5.72 0.37
N TYR A 1128 -51.61 5.19 -0.85
CA TYR A 1128 -52.70 4.33 -1.33
C TYR A 1128 -52.84 3.05 -0.51
N LYS A 1129 -51.73 2.38 -0.16
CA LYS A 1129 -51.76 1.21 0.73
C LYS A 1129 -52.32 1.58 2.11
N THR A 1130 -51.90 2.70 2.69
CA THR A 1130 -52.37 3.14 4.01
C THR A 1130 -53.87 3.40 4.06
N ILE A 1131 -54.47 3.95 2.98
CA ILE A 1131 -55.91 4.21 2.91
C ILE A 1131 -56.75 3.04 2.36
N GLY A 1132 -56.15 1.87 2.14
CA GLY A 1132 -56.84 0.66 1.67
C GLY A 1132 -57.17 0.63 0.18
N LYS A 1133 -56.59 1.54 -0.61
CA LYS A 1133 -56.74 1.61 -2.08
C LYS A 1133 -55.72 0.70 -2.78
N HIS A 1134 -55.91 -0.61 -2.64
CA HIS A 1134 -54.93 -1.58 -3.10
C HIS A 1134 -54.77 -1.63 -4.63
N ASP A 1135 -55.86 -1.49 -5.39
CA ASP A 1135 -55.81 -1.55 -6.86
C ASP A 1135 -55.04 -0.36 -7.43
N GLU A 1136 -55.27 0.84 -6.90
CA GLU A 1136 -54.54 2.05 -7.28
C GLU A 1136 -53.06 1.96 -6.88
N ALA A 1137 -52.73 1.37 -5.73
CA ALA A 1137 -51.34 1.12 -5.37
C ALA A 1137 -50.64 0.18 -6.38
N GLU A 1138 -51.28 -0.93 -6.78
CA GLU A 1138 -50.71 -1.83 -7.79
C GLU A 1138 -50.65 -1.19 -9.19
N GLU A 1139 -51.50 -0.20 -9.50
CA GLU A 1139 -51.36 0.62 -10.72
C GLU A 1139 -50.11 1.50 -10.68
N ILE A 1140 -49.82 2.17 -9.56
CA ILE A 1140 -48.59 2.97 -9.39
C ILE A 1140 -47.33 2.10 -9.51
N ASP A 1141 -47.35 0.88 -8.96
CA ASP A 1141 -46.26 -0.09 -9.11
C ASP A 1141 -46.09 -0.57 -10.57
N ARG A 1142 -47.18 -0.72 -11.33
CA ARG A 1142 -47.11 -0.99 -12.77
C ARG A 1142 -46.54 0.18 -13.57
N MET A 1143 -46.98 1.41 -13.27
CA MET A 1143 -46.50 2.61 -13.97
C MET A 1143 -44.98 2.79 -13.83
N ILE A 1144 -44.42 2.59 -12.62
CA ILE A 1144 -42.97 2.72 -12.45
C ILE A 1144 -42.21 1.60 -13.17
N LYS A 1145 -42.80 0.39 -13.26
CA LYS A 1145 -42.20 -0.75 -13.99
C LYS A 1145 -42.15 -0.55 -15.50
N GLU A 1146 -43.03 0.27 -16.08
CA GLU A 1146 -42.92 0.65 -17.49
C GLU A 1146 -41.68 1.51 -17.77
N ILE A 1147 -41.23 2.28 -16.77
CA ILE A 1147 -40.03 3.14 -16.85
C ILE A 1147 -38.79 2.35 -16.41
N TYR A 1148 -38.89 1.66 -15.28
CA TYR A 1148 -37.82 0.91 -14.63
C TYR A 1148 -38.32 -0.50 -14.25
N PRO A 1149 -38.21 -1.48 -15.15
CA PRO A 1149 -38.80 -2.81 -14.99
C PRO A 1149 -38.35 -3.58 -13.73
N GLU A 1150 -37.16 -3.27 -13.21
CA GLU A 1150 -36.62 -3.92 -12.03
C GLU A 1150 -37.10 -3.32 -10.69
N ILE A 1151 -37.78 -2.18 -10.70
CA ILE A 1151 -38.28 -1.56 -9.46
C ILE A 1151 -39.54 -2.27 -8.99
N ASN A 1152 -39.56 -2.62 -7.70
CA ASN A 1152 -40.73 -3.14 -7.01
C ASN A 1152 -41.02 -2.27 -5.78
N LEU A 1153 -42.15 -1.56 -5.78
CA LEU A 1153 -42.49 -0.61 -4.72
C LEU A 1153 -42.84 -1.30 -3.39
N LYS A 1154 -43.27 -2.57 -3.43
CA LYS A 1154 -43.51 -3.38 -2.23
C LYS A 1154 -42.25 -3.52 -1.37
N ASP A 1155 -41.13 -3.86 -2.03
CA ASP A 1155 -39.86 -4.09 -1.36
C ASP A 1155 -39.27 -2.81 -0.75
N ARG A 1156 -39.62 -1.65 -1.31
CA ARG A 1156 -39.14 -0.34 -0.83
C ARG A 1156 -39.96 0.26 0.29
N THR A 1157 -41.24 -0.10 0.41
CA THR A 1157 -42.12 0.40 1.48
C THR A 1157 -42.16 -0.52 2.69
N GLY A 1158 -41.82 -1.80 2.54
CA GLY A 1158 -41.92 -2.79 3.62
C GLY A 1158 -43.36 -3.10 4.04
N LEU A 1159 -44.35 -2.64 3.26
CA LEU A 1159 -45.77 -2.85 3.47
C LEU A 1159 -46.22 -4.03 2.59
N TYR A 1160 -46.42 -5.20 3.20
CA TYR A 1160 -46.92 -6.42 2.55
C TYR A 1160 -48.45 -6.47 2.54
#